data_AF-A0AAU9QYT5-F1
#
_entry.id   AF-A0AAU9QYT5-F1
#
_cell.length_a   1.000
_cell.length_b   1.000
_cell.length_c   1.000
_cell.angle_alpha   90.00
_cell.angle_beta   90.00
_cell.angle_gamma   90.00
#
_symmetry.space_group_name_H-M   'P 1'
#
loop_
_entity.id
_entity.type
_entity.pdbx_description
1 polymer ?
#
loop_
_entity_poly.entity_id
_entity_poly.type
_entity_poly.pdbx_seq_one_letter_code
_entity_poly.pdbx_strand_id
1 'polypeptide(L)'
;MNNFSKSILTLSILASVPAFAASYVAIIKGNFSVKGEPTKNTERADPWSTWVDDGNHYDCTTWNPDESTIDWGTLFNQARDCNQDQERERDVYDVWSDGSETYNRTEYEFQTITEQESQQATGTKNYVDSQRAEPWSSWDNQGTSYDCSTWNPDESTIDYGTSFTQSRDCSQDQIRDRDIYDVWADGSETYSHTEFQNQTITEQESQQATGTKNFKDTERADPWSSWADNGGHYGCGAWNPDESTINYGTSFTQNRDCNQDQQRERDVYDVWADGTETFNRTETENQTITEQESQQATGTKNYITGTENGAWSNWTNTGITYNCSIWSPDPSTVDDGVSFTQNRDCSQDQTRSRTIYNVWADGSKTVKTTETDNQTINVTENQQAVGTKPVKVQFVKISGGYDHALALDAKGNVWSVGDNQFGQLGLGDTNHRYNWTKTNITNASDVHASRDYGYIVKNGQAFSAGLNSDGQLGLGHTTNQTTFTATGFSGFTQIELGSAFAYAIKSGKLYVVGDNGSGQLGLGNNNDKSNWTATSYSVTDVAAGGSFGQVLIGNQVYSTGADYSGALGLGSTTFVNSFTATNLTGVSNIEAMSGSSYAVKNGQIYATGKNHNGQLGLGHTTAKTTFTATGVSGFTHLEAKGDSGFMIKNGDLYVVGSSWAGQLGFGDMSDKHSWTMTHSNVDVLGTGDSFNYIIDSSGYLKSTGYNNRGQLGQGDTTERHNWTKIQDMYYP
;
A
#
# COMPACT_ATOMS: atom_id res chain seq x y z
N MET A 1 45.56 59.10 44.04
CA MET A 1 44.20 58.54 43.99
C MET A 1 43.97 58.07 42.55
N ASN A 2 44.73 57.08 42.09
CA ASN A 2 44.59 55.61 42.23
C ASN A 2 43.92 55.07 40.97
N ASN A 3 44.44 54.15 40.15
CA ASN A 3 45.75 53.48 39.91
C ASN A 3 45.39 52.48 38.78
N PHE A 4 46.12 52.21 37.68
CA PHE A 4 47.55 52.18 37.34
C PHE A 4 47.72 52.65 35.86
N SER A 5 48.38 53.78 35.58
CA SER A 5 49.78 53.98 35.09
C SER A 5 50.05 53.51 33.64
N LYS A 6 49.94 54.37 32.58
CA LYS A 6 50.73 55.56 32.12
C LYS A 6 51.97 55.20 31.29
N SER A 7 52.01 55.52 29.99
CA SER A 7 52.31 56.82 29.31
C SER A 7 53.79 56.94 28.94
N ILE A 8 54.13 57.08 27.65
CA ILE A 8 54.50 58.35 26.98
C ILE A 8 55.54 59.14 27.78
N LEU A 9 56.78 59.27 27.27
CA LEU A 9 57.43 60.57 27.02
C LEU A 9 58.83 60.41 26.38
N THR A 10 59.04 61.25 25.37
CA THR A 10 60.28 61.70 24.75
C THR A 10 60.93 62.85 25.56
N LEU A 11 62.27 62.97 25.52
CA LEU A 11 63.18 64.12 25.76
C LEU A 11 64.46 63.59 26.46
N SER A 12 65.70 64.05 26.27
CA SER A 12 66.34 64.98 25.35
C SER A 12 67.77 65.26 25.82
N ILE A 13 68.66 65.56 24.87
CA ILE A 13 69.77 66.53 24.99
C ILE A 13 70.99 66.10 25.84
N LEU A 14 72.17 65.98 25.20
CA LEU A 14 73.20 67.04 25.20
C LEU A 14 74.36 66.70 24.25
N ALA A 15 74.91 67.77 23.70
CA ALA A 15 75.93 67.84 22.66
C ALA A 15 77.36 67.59 23.18
N SER A 16 78.26 67.16 22.29
CA SER A 16 79.55 67.84 22.04
C SER A 16 80.36 67.16 20.91
N VAL A 17 80.81 67.98 19.97
CA VAL A 17 81.83 67.73 18.92
C VAL A 17 83.25 67.92 19.57
N PRO A 18 84.37 67.88 18.82
CA PRO A 18 85.18 66.78 18.28
C PRO A 18 86.52 66.57 19.04
N ALA A 19 87.35 65.58 18.68
CA ALA A 19 88.80 65.64 18.93
C ALA A 19 89.63 64.96 17.83
N PHE A 20 90.61 65.74 17.38
CA PHE A 20 91.62 65.51 16.34
C PHE A 20 92.77 64.60 16.81
N ALA A 21 93.53 64.14 15.80
CA ALA A 21 94.98 63.91 15.79
C ALA A 21 95.56 62.56 16.27
N ALA A 22 96.01 61.81 15.25
CA ALA A 22 97.38 61.34 15.03
C ALA A 22 98.12 60.60 16.17
N SER A 23 98.57 59.37 15.88
CA SER A 23 100.01 59.11 15.68
C SER A 23 100.31 57.71 15.16
N TYR A 24 101.02 57.69 14.03
CA TYR A 24 102.13 56.81 13.65
C TYR A 24 102.04 55.27 13.80
N VAL A 25 102.14 54.62 12.62
CA VAL A 25 103.15 53.61 12.25
C VAL A 25 103.28 52.36 13.14
N ALA A 26 102.94 51.20 12.58
CA ALA A 26 103.95 50.21 12.18
C ALA A 26 103.32 48.98 11.52
N ILE A 27 103.90 48.64 10.37
CA ILE A 27 103.79 47.37 9.66
C ILE A 27 104.24 46.23 10.59
N ILE A 28 103.43 45.18 10.78
CA ILE A 28 103.92 43.80 10.90
C ILE A 28 102.93 42.84 10.22
N LYS A 29 103.45 42.08 9.26
CA LYS A 29 102.80 40.98 8.54
C LYS A 29 102.45 39.84 9.51
N GLY A 30 101.26 39.26 9.37
CA GLY A 30 100.90 37.98 9.98
C GLY A 30 99.82 37.29 9.15
N ASN A 31 100.18 36.18 8.51
CA ASN A 31 99.28 35.29 7.77
C ASN A 31 98.16 34.76 8.69
N PHE A 32 96.90 34.89 8.26
CA PHE A 32 95.81 34.05 8.76
C PHE A 32 95.22 33.26 7.60
N SER A 33 95.24 31.93 7.76
CA SER A 33 94.62 30.94 6.88
C SER A 33 93.11 31.00 7.04
N VAL A 34 92.38 31.18 5.94
CA VAL A 34 90.93 31.04 5.89
C VAL A 34 90.61 29.54 5.84
N LYS A 35 90.04 29.00 6.92
CA LYS A 35 89.35 27.70 6.86
C LYS A 35 88.07 27.91 6.05
N GLY A 36 87.90 27.13 4.98
CA GLY A 36 86.68 27.15 4.17
C GLY A 36 85.46 26.73 4.99
N GLU A 37 84.31 27.33 4.66
CA GLU A 37 83.02 26.97 5.27
C GLU A 37 82.69 25.50 4.97
N PRO A 38 82.12 24.77 5.96
CA PRO A 38 81.76 23.37 5.79
C PRO A 38 80.67 23.21 4.72
N THR A 39 80.83 22.22 3.85
CA THR A 39 79.87 21.91 2.77
C THR A 39 78.86 20.87 3.25
N LYS A 40 77.57 21.02 2.89
CA LYS A 40 76.51 20.06 3.23
C LYS A 40 76.82 18.68 2.66
N ASN A 41 76.85 17.64 3.50
CA ASN A 41 77.19 16.27 3.11
C ASN A 41 75.93 15.44 2.83
N THR A 42 75.03 15.31 3.82
CA THR A 42 73.83 14.46 3.74
C THR A 42 72.68 15.07 4.56
N GLU A 43 71.48 14.49 4.46
CA GLU A 43 70.38 14.75 5.40
C GLU A 43 70.22 13.54 6.35
N ARG A 44 69.86 13.81 7.60
CA ARG A 44 69.44 12.79 8.58
C ARG A 44 68.03 13.13 9.03
N ALA A 45 67.12 12.17 8.94
CA ALA A 45 65.78 12.30 9.48
C ALA A 45 65.68 11.54 10.81
N ASP A 46 65.01 12.14 11.80
CA ASP A 46 64.63 11.44 13.02
C ASP A 46 63.54 10.39 12.73
N PRO A 47 63.33 9.40 13.62
CA PRO A 47 62.21 8.48 13.50
C PRO A 47 60.87 9.22 13.53
N TRP A 48 59.88 8.72 12.77
CA TRP A 48 58.51 9.22 12.84
C TRP A 48 57.94 9.12 14.25
N SER A 49 57.19 10.14 14.67
CA SER A 49 56.38 10.10 15.88
C SER A 49 55.26 9.05 15.76
N THR A 50 54.60 8.75 16.89
CA THR A 50 53.37 7.95 16.87
C THR A 50 52.26 8.73 16.18
N TRP A 51 51.37 8.03 15.48
CA TRP A 51 50.16 8.63 14.92
C TRP A 51 49.31 9.28 16.01
N VAL A 52 48.78 10.46 15.71
CA VAL A 52 47.87 11.24 16.56
C VAL A 52 46.64 11.60 15.75
N ASP A 53 45.46 11.54 16.36
CA ASP A 53 44.19 11.88 15.69
C ASP A 53 44.13 13.37 15.33
N ASP A 54 43.81 13.65 14.07
CA ASP A 54 43.60 15.01 13.55
C ASP A 54 42.10 15.22 13.24
N GLY A 55 41.44 16.02 14.08
CA GLY A 55 40.02 16.34 13.92
C GLY A 55 39.05 15.30 14.52
N ASN A 56 37.77 15.39 14.13
CA ASN A 56 36.70 14.49 14.57
C ASN A 56 36.34 13.48 13.48
N HIS A 57 35.71 12.37 13.87
CA HIS A 57 35.10 11.40 12.97
C HIS A 57 34.21 12.03 11.89
N TYR A 58 34.39 11.60 10.64
CA TYR A 58 33.64 12.06 9.47
C TYR A 58 33.33 10.90 8.51
N ASP A 59 32.47 11.14 7.51
CA ASP A 59 32.01 10.13 6.54
C ASP A 59 31.52 8.82 7.16
N CYS A 60 30.78 8.93 8.28
CA CYS A 60 30.23 7.77 8.95
C CYS A 60 29.15 7.07 8.14
N THR A 61 29.18 5.74 8.12
CA THR A 61 28.08 4.93 7.58
C THR A 61 26.80 5.10 8.42
N THR A 62 25.66 4.70 7.85
CA THR A 62 24.39 4.71 8.59
C THR A 62 24.46 3.68 9.72
N TRP A 63 23.84 4.01 10.86
CA TRP A 63 23.70 3.06 11.96
C TRP A 63 23.05 1.76 11.51
N ASN A 64 23.67 0.64 11.86
CA ASN A 64 23.22 -0.70 11.48
C ASN A 64 23.19 -1.61 12.71
N PRO A 65 22.08 -2.35 12.96
CA PRO A 65 20.82 -2.33 12.22
C PRO A 65 20.02 -1.02 12.39
N ASP A 66 19.17 -0.70 11.42
CA ASP A 66 18.31 0.49 11.46
C ASP A 66 17.17 0.29 12.47
N GLU A 67 16.87 1.32 13.27
CA GLU A 67 15.82 1.30 14.31
C GLU A 67 14.44 0.90 13.76
N SER A 68 14.12 1.22 12.51
CA SER A 68 12.86 0.86 11.84
C SER A 68 12.76 -0.62 11.45
N THR A 69 13.85 -1.37 11.55
CA THR A 69 13.87 -2.82 11.26
C THR A 69 13.67 -3.68 12.50
N ILE A 70 13.78 -3.07 13.69
CA ILE A 70 13.70 -3.74 14.99
C ILE A 70 12.35 -3.44 15.64
N ASP A 71 11.71 -4.47 16.20
CA ASP A 71 10.36 -4.40 16.78
C ASP A 71 10.26 -3.37 17.92
N TRP A 72 9.14 -2.64 17.94
CA TRP A 72 8.88 -1.51 18.83
C TRP A 72 9.20 -1.83 20.31
N GLY A 73 10.03 -1.00 20.94
CA GLY A 73 10.41 -1.13 22.35
C GLY A 73 11.58 -2.09 22.63
N THR A 74 12.11 -2.78 21.62
CA THR A 74 13.25 -3.70 21.80
C THR A 74 14.56 -2.92 21.85
N LEU A 75 15.35 -3.11 22.91
CA LEU A 75 16.69 -2.53 23.02
C LEU A 75 17.70 -3.33 22.18
N PHE A 76 18.48 -2.63 21.37
CA PHE A 76 19.53 -3.23 20.57
C PHE A 76 20.73 -2.30 20.41
N ASN A 77 21.88 -2.84 20.01
CA ASN A 77 23.07 -2.05 19.73
C ASN A 77 23.18 -1.84 18.22
N GLN A 78 23.39 -0.60 17.82
CA GLN A 78 23.73 -0.24 16.45
C GLN A 78 25.17 0.23 16.38
N ALA A 79 25.83 -0.08 15.27
CA ALA A 79 27.19 0.37 15.00
C ALA A 79 27.26 1.09 13.65
N ARG A 80 28.25 1.95 13.52
CA ARG A 80 28.62 2.60 12.26
C ARG A 80 30.13 2.73 12.17
N ASP A 81 30.62 2.74 10.94
CA ASP A 81 32.04 2.91 10.64
C ASP A 81 32.24 4.37 10.24
N CYS A 82 33.19 5.05 10.89
CA CYS A 82 33.56 6.43 10.63
C CYS A 82 35.03 6.51 10.22
N ASN A 83 35.38 7.48 9.39
CA ASN A 83 36.77 7.77 9.07
C ASN A 83 37.36 8.74 10.10
N GLN A 84 38.61 8.49 10.49
CA GLN A 84 39.42 9.34 11.37
C GLN A 84 40.77 9.58 10.69
N ASP A 85 41.10 10.84 10.46
CA ASP A 85 42.43 11.19 9.97
C ASP A 85 43.43 11.18 11.13
N GLN A 86 44.64 10.73 10.84
CA GLN A 86 45.76 10.75 11.77
C GLN A 86 46.96 11.39 11.10
N GLU A 87 47.74 12.12 11.89
CA GLU A 87 49.01 12.73 11.48
C GLU A 87 50.17 12.24 12.34
N ARG A 88 51.37 12.21 11.75
CA ARG A 88 52.63 12.07 12.47
C ARG A 88 53.72 12.89 11.80
N GLU A 89 54.73 13.25 12.58
CA GLU A 89 55.80 14.14 12.14
C GLU A 89 57.18 13.58 12.43
N ARG A 90 58.18 14.08 11.70
CA ARG A 90 59.61 13.88 12.01
C ARG A 90 60.42 15.11 11.62
N ASP A 91 61.47 15.38 12.39
CA ASP A 91 62.41 16.44 12.07
C ASP A 91 63.56 15.93 11.19
N VAL A 92 63.94 16.74 10.21
CA VAL A 92 65.06 16.49 9.30
C VAL A 92 66.14 17.53 9.53
N TYR A 93 67.38 17.05 9.65
CA TYR A 93 68.55 17.86 9.92
C TYR A 93 69.54 17.75 8.75
N ASP A 94 70.17 18.87 8.42
CA ASP A 94 71.30 18.94 7.51
C ASP A 94 72.57 18.58 8.25
N VAL A 95 73.31 17.59 7.74
CA VAL A 95 74.58 17.14 8.31
C VAL A 95 75.73 17.75 7.52
N TRP A 96 76.51 18.60 8.17
CA TRP A 96 77.63 19.32 7.57
C TRP A 96 78.90 18.46 7.57
N SER A 97 79.85 18.79 6.69
CA SER A 97 81.13 18.06 6.55
C SER A 97 82.00 18.04 7.82
N ASP A 98 81.71 18.90 8.80
CA ASP A 98 82.37 18.94 10.10
C ASP A 98 81.65 18.14 11.20
N GLY A 99 80.55 17.46 10.84
CA GLY A 99 79.73 16.65 11.75
C GLY A 99 78.72 17.43 12.58
N SER A 100 78.61 18.75 12.39
CA SER A 100 77.54 19.54 13.00
C SER A 100 76.21 19.33 12.27
N GLU A 101 75.11 19.55 12.99
CA GLU A 101 73.75 19.39 12.47
C GLU A 101 72.95 20.67 12.66
N THR A 102 72.21 21.05 11.63
CA THR A 102 71.27 22.17 11.70
C THR A 102 69.88 21.70 11.29
N TYR A 103 68.87 22.08 12.06
CA TYR A 103 67.47 21.84 11.70
C TYR A 103 67.19 22.38 10.30
N ASN A 104 66.57 21.57 9.45
CA ASN A 104 66.18 21.93 8.10
C ASN A 104 64.66 22.11 8.02
N ARG A 105 63.91 21.03 8.26
CA ARG A 105 62.44 21.01 8.11
C ARG A 105 61.81 19.90 8.95
N THR A 106 60.53 20.04 9.22
CA THR A 106 59.68 18.97 9.73
C THR A 106 58.88 18.39 8.56
N GLU A 107 58.85 17.07 8.44
CA GLU A 107 58.02 16.35 7.46
C GLU A 107 56.78 15.79 8.14
N TYR A 108 55.65 15.78 7.42
CA TYR A 108 54.37 15.25 7.89
C TYR A 108 53.95 14.04 7.04
N GLU A 109 53.35 13.06 7.68
CA GLU A 109 52.69 11.94 7.03
C GLU A 109 51.25 11.86 7.53
N PHE A 110 50.32 11.58 6.62
CA PHE A 110 48.88 11.52 6.91
C PHE A 110 48.35 10.14 6.53
N GLN A 111 47.44 9.61 7.34
CA GLN A 111 46.66 8.42 7.01
C GLN A 111 45.22 8.60 7.46
N THR A 112 44.30 7.91 6.81
CA THR A 112 42.91 7.79 7.25
C THR A 112 42.68 6.37 7.73
N ILE A 113 42.20 6.21 8.95
CA ILE A 113 41.76 4.93 9.51
C ILE A 113 40.23 4.90 9.58
N THR A 114 39.67 3.70 9.64
CA THR A 114 38.25 3.50 9.89
C THR A 114 38.07 3.02 11.33
N GLU A 115 37.32 3.78 12.12
CA GLU A 115 36.93 3.44 13.49
C GLU A 115 35.45 3.13 13.58
N GLN A 116 35.09 2.19 14.44
CA GLN A 116 33.72 1.75 14.62
C GLN A 116 33.11 2.38 15.87
N GLU A 117 32.07 3.19 15.68
CA GLU A 117 31.25 3.71 16.78
C GLU A 117 30.10 2.75 17.10
N SER A 118 29.71 2.67 18.38
CA SER A 118 28.56 1.87 18.81
C SER A 118 27.69 2.66 19.79
N GLN A 119 26.37 2.48 19.67
CA GLN A 119 25.39 3.05 20.60
C GLN A 119 24.21 2.10 20.83
N GLN A 120 23.51 2.28 21.94
CA GLN A 120 22.28 1.58 22.24
C GLN A 120 21.08 2.35 21.69
N ALA A 121 20.14 1.65 21.07
CA ALA A 121 18.92 2.21 20.49
C ALA A 121 17.69 1.35 20.80
N THR A 122 16.51 1.87 20.50
CA THR A 122 15.23 1.17 20.71
C THR A 122 14.53 1.02 19.36
N GLY A 123 14.04 -0.18 19.07
CA GLY A 123 13.32 -0.47 17.82
C GLY A 123 12.05 0.37 17.68
N THR A 124 11.71 0.73 16.45
CA THR A 124 10.54 1.56 16.08
C THR A 124 9.59 0.87 15.10
N LYS A 125 9.83 -0.39 14.75
CA LYS A 125 8.94 -1.16 13.88
C LYS A 125 7.66 -1.55 14.62
N ASN A 126 6.56 -0.88 14.28
CA ASN A 126 5.26 -1.13 14.90
C ASN A 126 4.63 -2.45 14.40
N TYR A 127 3.93 -3.15 15.28
CA TYR A 127 3.24 -4.41 15.00
C TYR A 127 1.95 -4.49 15.82
N VAL A 128 1.01 -5.33 15.38
CA VAL A 128 -0.20 -5.62 16.17
C VAL A 128 0.23 -6.50 17.35
N ASP A 129 0.19 -5.94 18.55
CA ASP A 129 0.62 -6.60 19.79
C ASP A 129 -0.52 -7.45 20.36
N SER A 130 -1.74 -6.92 20.31
CA SER A 130 -2.91 -7.64 20.80
C SER A 130 -4.19 -7.16 20.12
N GLN A 131 -5.30 -7.84 20.41
CA GLN A 131 -6.62 -7.39 20.02
C GLN A 131 -7.44 -7.10 21.26
N ARG A 132 -8.16 -5.97 21.25
CA ARG A 132 -9.09 -5.57 22.30
C ARG A 132 -10.50 -5.74 21.78
N ALA A 133 -11.29 -6.53 22.50
CA ALA A 133 -12.71 -6.66 22.25
C ALA A 133 -13.49 -5.71 23.15
N GLU A 134 -14.42 -4.94 22.59
CA GLU A 134 -15.43 -4.25 23.39
C GLU A 134 -16.35 -5.27 24.10
N PRO A 135 -17.02 -4.88 25.21
CA PRO A 135 -18.05 -5.70 25.81
C PRO A 135 -19.15 -6.03 24.79
N TRP A 136 -19.69 -7.24 24.87
CA TRP A 136 -20.87 -7.62 24.10
C TRP A 136 -22.04 -6.68 24.36
N SER A 137 -22.75 -6.31 23.30
CA SER A 137 -24.04 -5.64 23.38
C SER A 137 -25.08 -6.52 24.10
N SER A 138 -26.18 -5.91 24.54
CA SER A 138 -27.31 -6.65 25.09
C SER A 138 -27.93 -7.56 24.03
N TRP A 139 -28.45 -8.71 24.46
CA TRP A 139 -29.17 -9.62 23.56
C TRP A 139 -30.45 -8.96 23.03
N ASP A 140 -30.59 -8.96 21.71
CA ASP A 140 -31.77 -8.46 21.00
C ASP A 140 -32.56 -9.60 20.37
N ASN A 141 -33.88 -9.64 20.63
CA ASN A 141 -34.78 -10.65 20.08
C ASN A 141 -34.93 -10.51 18.57
N GLN A 142 -34.76 -11.62 17.85
CA GLN A 142 -34.99 -11.69 16.42
C GLN A 142 -36.36 -12.34 16.15
N GLY A 143 -37.33 -11.55 15.69
CA GLY A 143 -38.67 -12.04 15.35
C GLY A 143 -39.57 -12.36 16.55
N THR A 144 -40.62 -13.15 16.32
CA THR A 144 -41.60 -13.61 17.33
C THR A 144 -41.29 -15.03 17.80
N SER A 145 -41.70 -15.37 19.02
CA SER A 145 -41.55 -16.72 19.62
C SER A 145 -42.16 -17.83 18.75
N TYR A 146 -41.54 -19.01 18.75
CA TYR A 146 -41.94 -20.18 17.93
C TYR A 146 -41.70 -21.51 18.68
N ASP A 147 -42.18 -22.63 18.13
CA ASP A 147 -42.07 -23.98 18.72
C ASP A 147 -42.53 -24.09 20.19
N CYS A 148 -43.69 -23.51 20.50
CA CYS A 148 -44.27 -23.54 21.84
C CYS A 148 -44.83 -24.91 22.25
N SER A 149 -44.59 -25.31 23.50
CA SER A 149 -45.17 -26.52 24.11
C SER A 149 -46.68 -26.40 24.40
N THR A 150 -47.33 -27.51 24.74
CA THR A 150 -48.75 -27.52 25.13
C THR A 150 -48.95 -26.90 26.52
N TRP A 151 -50.10 -26.25 26.73
CA TRP A 151 -50.44 -25.61 27.99
C TRP A 151 -50.55 -26.62 29.15
N ASN A 152 -49.87 -26.33 30.26
CA ASN A 152 -49.83 -27.19 31.45
C ASN A 152 -50.11 -26.36 32.71
N PRO A 153 -50.94 -26.81 33.68
CA PRO A 153 -51.66 -28.10 33.74
C PRO A 153 -52.88 -28.20 32.80
N ASP A 154 -53.23 -29.42 32.41
CA ASP A 154 -54.45 -29.72 31.63
C ASP A 154 -55.71 -29.51 32.49
N GLU A 155 -56.76 -28.91 31.92
CA GLU A 155 -58.03 -28.55 32.59
C GLU A 155 -58.78 -29.75 33.17
N SER A 156 -58.56 -30.95 32.65
CA SER A 156 -59.17 -32.20 33.14
C SER A 156 -58.58 -32.71 34.46
N THR A 157 -57.44 -32.15 34.89
CA THR A 157 -56.75 -32.59 36.11
C THR A 157 -57.15 -31.81 37.36
N ILE A 158 -57.86 -30.69 37.20
CA ILE A 158 -58.24 -29.75 38.26
C ILE A 158 -59.75 -29.84 38.54
N ASP A 159 -60.15 -29.76 39.82
CA ASP A 159 -61.53 -29.98 40.28
C ASP A 159 -62.54 -28.97 39.69
N TYR A 160 -63.74 -29.47 39.39
CA TYR A 160 -64.78 -28.80 38.62
C TYR A 160 -65.15 -27.44 39.22
N GLY A 161 -64.92 -26.38 38.44
CA GLY A 161 -65.25 -24.99 38.82
C GLY A 161 -64.10 -24.18 39.44
N THR A 162 -62.88 -24.71 39.52
CA THR A 162 -61.71 -24.02 40.13
C THR A 162 -60.87 -23.28 39.08
N SER A 163 -60.62 -21.97 39.23
CA SER A 163 -59.76 -21.18 38.33
C SER A 163 -58.27 -21.42 38.57
N PHE A 164 -57.46 -21.55 37.51
CA PHE A 164 -56.00 -21.75 37.61
C PHE A 164 -55.24 -21.20 36.39
N THR A 165 -53.92 -20.97 36.52
CA THR A 165 -53.05 -20.47 35.43
C THR A 165 -52.34 -21.64 34.75
N GLN A 166 -52.34 -21.64 33.42
CA GLN A 166 -51.54 -22.55 32.59
C GLN A 166 -50.32 -21.82 32.01
N SER A 167 -49.20 -22.52 31.86
CA SER A 167 -47.98 -22.00 31.22
C SER A 167 -47.48 -22.92 30.11
N ARG A 168 -46.78 -22.35 29.12
CA ARG A 168 -46.05 -23.08 28.07
C ARG A 168 -44.70 -22.44 27.78
N ASP A 169 -43.78 -23.24 27.28
CA ASP A 169 -42.41 -22.85 26.95
C ASP A 169 -42.28 -22.69 25.43
N CYS A 170 -41.76 -21.57 24.96
CA CYS A 170 -41.53 -21.25 23.55
C CYS A 170 -40.05 -20.96 23.29
N SER A 171 -39.57 -21.21 22.07
CA SER A 171 -38.22 -20.85 21.65
C SER A 171 -38.18 -19.41 21.11
N GLN A 172 -37.10 -18.68 21.40
CA GLN A 172 -36.85 -17.31 20.92
C GLN A 172 -35.37 -17.15 20.55
N ASP A 173 -35.12 -16.76 19.30
CA ASP A 173 -33.76 -16.46 18.84
C ASP A 173 -33.34 -15.04 19.26
N GLN A 174 -32.08 -14.90 19.66
CA GLN A 174 -31.46 -13.64 20.05
C GLN A 174 -30.09 -13.48 19.36
N ILE A 175 -29.75 -12.24 19.04
CA ILE A 175 -28.43 -11.83 18.50
C ILE A 175 -27.81 -10.75 19.38
N ARG A 176 -26.48 -10.72 19.45
CA ARG A 176 -25.69 -9.61 19.98
C ARG A 176 -24.37 -9.48 19.24
N ASP A 177 -23.72 -8.35 19.38
CA ASP A 177 -22.52 -7.97 18.66
C ASP A 177 -21.47 -7.29 19.56
N ARG A 178 -20.21 -7.26 19.11
CA ARG A 178 -19.13 -6.45 19.70
C ARG A 178 -18.09 -6.07 18.66
N ASP A 179 -17.51 -4.89 18.80
CA ASP A 179 -16.40 -4.44 17.97
C ASP A 179 -15.05 -4.92 18.50
N ILE A 180 -14.17 -5.32 17.58
CA ILE A 180 -12.78 -5.71 17.85
C ILE A 180 -11.86 -4.65 17.25
N TYR A 181 -10.88 -4.23 18.04
CA TYR A 181 -9.83 -3.28 17.64
C TYR A 181 -8.46 -3.98 17.69
N ASP A 182 -7.65 -3.75 16.67
CA ASP A 182 -6.23 -4.12 16.67
C ASP A 182 -5.47 -3.08 17.50
N VAL A 183 -4.77 -3.54 18.55
CA VAL A 183 -3.93 -2.72 19.43
C VAL A 183 -2.50 -2.86 18.97
N TRP A 184 -1.94 -1.74 18.51
CA TRP A 184 -0.57 -1.66 18.04
C TRP A 184 0.41 -1.56 19.21
N ALA A 185 1.64 -2.00 19.02
CA ALA A 185 2.69 -2.00 20.06
C ALA A 185 3.05 -0.59 20.57
N ASP A 186 2.74 0.46 19.80
CA ASP A 186 2.86 1.87 20.22
C ASP A 186 1.67 2.38 21.07
N GLY A 187 0.65 1.54 21.27
CA GLY A 187 -0.56 1.84 22.04
C GLY A 187 -1.68 2.49 21.23
N SER A 188 -1.52 2.67 19.90
CA SER A 188 -2.62 3.12 19.05
C SER A 188 -3.62 2.00 18.74
N GLU A 189 -4.87 2.35 18.42
CA GLU A 189 -5.94 1.38 18.12
C GLU A 189 -6.57 1.64 16.76
N THR A 190 -6.82 0.58 16.00
CA THR A 190 -7.57 0.65 14.73
C THR A 190 -8.72 -0.36 14.72
N TYR A 191 -9.88 0.06 14.23
CA TYR A 191 -11.03 -0.83 14.07
C TYR A 191 -10.68 -2.01 13.14
N SER A 192 -10.96 -3.24 13.59
CA SER A 192 -10.68 -4.47 12.86
C SER A 192 -11.97 -5.03 12.22
N HIS A 193 -12.91 -5.49 13.05
CA HIS A 193 -14.20 -6.07 12.61
C HIS A 193 -15.19 -6.17 13.78
N THR A 194 -16.46 -6.46 13.46
CA THR A 194 -17.52 -6.75 14.45
C THR A 194 -17.78 -8.27 14.48
N GLU A 195 -17.81 -8.86 15.68
CA GLU A 195 -18.21 -10.25 15.90
C GLU A 195 -19.69 -10.33 16.26
N PHE A 196 -20.37 -11.38 15.80
CA PHE A 196 -21.77 -11.65 16.13
C PHE A 196 -21.91 -12.97 16.87
N GLN A 197 -22.79 -13.00 17.87
CA GLN A 197 -23.17 -14.23 18.57
C GLN A 197 -24.68 -14.42 18.52
N ASN A 198 -25.11 -15.64 18.18
CA ASN A 198 -26.50 -16.03 18.16
C ASN A 198 -26.77 -17.06 19.27
N GLN A 199 -27.95 -17.00 19.88
CA GLN A 199 -28.45 -18.03 20.77
C GLN A 199 -29.96 -18.20 20.61
N THR A 200 -30.47 -19.39 20.91
CA THR A 200 -31.90 -19.64 21.05
C THR A 200 -32.17 -19.88 22.53
N ILE A 201 -33.05 -19.07 23.12
CA ILE A 201 -33.49 -19.21 24.51
C ILE A 201 -34.91 -19.74 24.57
N THR A 202 -35.30 -20.24 25.75
CA THR A 202 -36.68 -20.64 26.04
C THR A 202 -37.35 -19.54 26.88
N GLU A 203 -38.49 -19.03 26.41
CA GLU A 203 -39.31 -18.02 27.09
C GLU A 203 -40.69 -18.62 27.46
N GLN A 204 -41.25 -18.17 28.59
CA GLN A 204 -42.51 -18.69 29.14
C GLN A 204 -43.70 -17.77 28.88
N GLU A 205 -44.78 -18.34 28.32
CA GLU A 205 -46.09 -17.67 28.20
C GLU A 205 -47.07 -18.23 29.24
N SER A 206 -48.03 -17.42 29.73
CA SER A 206 -49.05 -17.86 30.70
C SER A 206 -50.47 -17.34 30.38
N GLN A 207 -51.51 -18.14 30.71
CA GLN A 207 -52.93 -17.81 30.52
C GLN A 207 -53.84 -18.39 31.64
N GLN A 208 -55.08 -17.91 31.79
CA GLN A 208 -56.06 -18.37 32.82
C GLN A 208 -57.05 -19.43 32.27
N ALA A 209 -57.38 -20.46 33.06
CA ALA A 209 -58.30 -21.56 32.73
C ALA A 209 -59.14 -22.04 33.96
N THR A 210 -60.11 -22.96 33.79
CA THR A 210 -60.97 -23.50 34.87
C THR A 210 -61.08 -25.03 34.82
N GLY A 211 -60.96 -25.71 35.97
CA GLY A 211 -60.94 -27.17 36.10
C GLY A 211 -62.28 -27.88 35.90
N THR A 212 -62.26 -29.18 35.53
CA THR A 212 -63.43 -29.98 35.12
C THR A 212 -63.65 -31.33 35.86
N LYS A 213 -62.99 -31.63 37.00
CA LYS A 213 -63.00 -32.97 37.68
C LYS A 213 -64.00 -33.11 38.88
N ASN A 214 -64.74 -34.24 39.03
CA ASN A 214 -65.94 -34.42 39.92
C ASN A 214 -65.79 -35.39 41.16
N PHE A 215 -66.61 -35.31 42.25
CA PHE A 215 -66.50 -36.08 43.55
C PHE A 215 -67.84 -36.39 44.35
N LYS A 216 -67.85 -37.30 45.37
CA LYS A 216 -69.04 -37.95 46.06
C LYS A 216 -69.62 -37.23 47.31
N ASP A 217 -70.95 -37.28 47.57
CA ASP A 217 -71.75 -36.51 48.58
C ASP A 217 -72.61 -37.32 49.64
N THR A 218 -73.58 -38.23 49.34
CA THR A 218 -74.51 -38.93 50.36
C THR A 218 -74.94 -40.42 50.06
N GLU A 219 -75.90 -41.11 50.77
CA GLU A 219 -76.36 -42.55 50.55
C GLU A 219 -77.89 -42.94 50.83
N ARG A 220 -78.50 -43.96 50.13
CA ARG A 220 -79.95 -44.45 50.12
C ARG A 220 -80.16 -46.00 49.91
N ALA A 221 -81.19 -46.71 50.47
CA ALA A 221 -81.41 -48.20 50.30
C ALA A 221 -82.79 -48.70 49.77
N ASP A 222 -82.84 -49.86 49.08
CA ASP A 222 -83.98 -50.50 48.36
C ASP A 222 -84.47 -51.88 48.94
N PRO A 223 -85.63 -52.45 48.49
CA PRO A 223 -86.22 -53.73 48.96
C PRO A 223 -85.56 -55.03 48.43
N TRP A 224 -85.81 -56.19 49.08
CA TRP A 224 -85.25 -57.51 48.73
C TRP A 224 -85.75 -58.15 47.42
N SER A 225 -84.83 -58.79 46.69
CA SER A 225 -85.00 -59.42 45.38
C SER A 225 -85.31 -60.92 45.44
N SER A 226 -85.50 -61.54 44.27
CA SER A 226 -85.70 -62.99 44.06
C SER A 226 -84.37 -63.77 43.97
N TRP A 227 -84.40 -65.10 44.16
CA TRP A 227 -83.24 -66.02 44.17
C TRP A 227 -82.40 -65.96 42.87
N ALA A 228 -81.08 -65.88 43.01
CA ALA A 228 -80.08 -65.66 41.95
C ALA A 228 -78.72 -66.31 42.28
N ASP A 229 -78.21 -67.17 41.42
CA ASP A 229 -76.91 -67.90 41.50
C ASP A 229 -75.84 -67.49 42.59
N ASN A 230 -75.52 -68.37 43.55
CA ASN A 230 -74.51 -68.27 44.62
C ASN A 230 -73.24 -69.03 44.24
N GLY A 231 -72.08 -68.38 44.30
CA GLY A 231 -70.84 -69.00 43.85
C GLY A 231 -70.80 -69.18 42.33
N GLY A 232 -69.70 -69.74 41.83
CA GLY A 232 -69.49 -69.88 40.39
C GLY A 232 -69.78 -71.29 39.89
N HIS A 233 -70.15 -71.34 38.62
CA HIS A 233 -70.23 -72.52 37.80
C HIS A 233 -68.98 -73.42 37.97
N TYR A 234 -69.16 -74.64 38.49
CA TYR A 234 -68.06 -75.58 38.74
C TYR A 234 -68.21 -76.89 37.94
N GLY A 235 -67.08 -77.49 37.57
CA GLY A 235 -67.03 -78.73 36.77
C GLY A 235 -67.16 -78.54 35.25
N CYS A 236 -66.75 -77.39 34.71
CA CYS A 236 -67.03 -77.00 33.33
C CYS A 236 -66.13 -77.61 32.24
N GLY A 237 -66.71 -77.85 31.04
CA GLY A 237 -65.99 -78.27 29.81
C GLY A 237 -65.17 -77.17 29.11
N ALA A 238 -64.48 -77.48 28.01
CA ALA A 238 -63.69 -76.50 27.23
C ALA A 238 -64.58 -75.61 26.32
N TRP A 239 -64.19 -74.35 26.12
CA TRP A 239 -64.94 -73.39 25.31
C TRP A 239 -64.81 -73.64 23.81
N ASN A 240 -65.91 -73.50 23.07
CA ASN A 240 -65.96 -73.68 21.61
C ASN A 240 -66.91 -72.65 20.96
N PRO A 241 -66.53 -72.01 19.83
CA PRO A 241 -65.29 -72.16 19.08
C PRO A 241 -64.11 -71.33 19.62
N ASP A 242 -62.86 -71.69 19.27
CA ASP A 242 -61.61 -71.07 19.75
C ASP A 242 -61.37 -69.65 19.18
N GLU A 243 -60.89 -68.73 20.03
CA GLU A 243 -60.66 -67.31 19.75
C GLU A 243 -59.70 -67.02 18.59
N SER A 244 -58.73 -67.89 18.35
CA SER A 244 -57.72 -67.74 17.29
C SER A 244 -58.29 -67.87 15.87
N THR A 245 -59.57 -68.28 15.74
CA THR A 245 -60.22 -68.52 14.45
C THR A 245 -61.09 -67.37 13.96
N ILE A 246 -61.36 -66.36 14.80
CA ILE A 246 -62.27 -65.23 14.53
C ILE A 246 -61.49 -63.89 14.48
N ASN A 247 -61.89 -62.96 13.60
CA ASN A 247 -61.15 -61.71 13.31
C ASN A 247 -61.08 -60.74 14.51
N TYR A 248 -59.93 -60.08 14.67
CA TYR A 248 -59.61 -59.15 15.75
C TYR A 248 -60.66 -58.06 15.94
N GLY A 249 -61.17 -57.91 17.16
CA GLY A 249 -62.21 -56.93 17.52
C GLY A 249 -63.64 -57.35 17.20
N THR A 250 -63.87 -58.53 16.60
CA THR A 250 -65.22 -59.03 16.29
C THR A 250 -65.75 -59.84 17.47
N SER A 251 -66.87 -59.43 18.05
CA SER A 251 -67.53 -60.14 19.14
C SER A 251 -68.25 -61.39 18.62
N PHE A 252 -68.04 -62.53 19.28
CA PHE A 252 -68.72 -63.80 19.00
C PHE A 252 -68.93 -64.60 20.30
N THR A 253 -69.81 -65.59 20.27
CA THR A 253 -70.21 -66.34 21.48
C THR A 253 -69.62 -67.76 21.50
N GLN A 254 -69.07 -68.17 22.64
CA GLN A 254 -68.55 -69.53 22.90
C GLN A 254 -69.32 -70.19 24.04
N ASN A 255 -69.56 -71.50 24.00
CA ASN A 255 -70.40 -72.20 25.00
C ASN A 255 -69.67 -73.37 25.71
N ARG A 256 -70.03 -73.65 26.98
CA ARG A 256 -69.64 -74.83 27.80
C ARG A 256 -70.68 -75.14 28.90
N ASP A 257 -70.74 -76.36 29.44
CA ASP A 257 -71.75 -76.76 30.46
C ASP A 257 -71.18 -76.78 31.89
N CYS A 258 -71.95 -76.36 32.93
CA CYS A 258 -71.50 -76.20 34.33
C CYS A 258 -72.60 -76.40 35.43
N ASN A 259 -72.24 -76.52 36.73
CA ASN A 259 -73.20 -76.61 37.88
C ASN A 259 -73.21 -75.35 38.77
N GLN A 260 -74.36 -74.93 39.34
CA GLN A 260 -74.54 -73.58 39.96
C GLN A 260 -75.38 -73.57 41.26
N ASP A 261 -74.87 -73.00 42.37
CA ASP A 261 -75.71 -72.70 43.56
C ASP A 261 -76.51 -71.37 43.36
N GLN A 262 -77.53 -70.93 44.15
CA GLN A 262 -78.35 -69.66 44.06
C GLN A 262 -78.59 -68.89 45.38
N GLN A 263 -78.49 -67.54 45.40
CA GLN A 263 -78.70 -66.57 46.51
C GLN A 263 -79.63 -65.35 46.18
N ARG A 264 -80.39 -64.73 47.10
CA ARG A 264 -81.14 -63.47 46.84
C ARG A 264 -80.74 -62.29 47.73
N GLU A 265 -81.02 -61.06 47.28
CA GLU A 265 -80.33 -59.85 47.75
C GLU A 265 -81.11 -58.51 47.78
N ARG A 266 -80.65 -57.46 48.49
CA ARG A 266 -81.19 -56.07 48.42
C ARG A 266 -80.11 -54.97 48.46
N ASP A 267 -80.32 -53.86 47.75
CA ASP A 267 -79.30 -52.86 47.37
C ASP A 267 -79.35 -51.49 48.10
N VAL A 268 -78.20 -50.86 48.33
CA VAL A 268 -77.97 -49.50 48.91
C VAL A 268 -77.08 -48.70 47.96
N TYR A 269 -77.28 -47.38 47.78
CA TYR A 269 -76.64 -46.43 46.84
C TYR A 269 -76.00 -45.23 47.55
N ASP A 270 -75.08 -44.56 46.86
CA ASP A 270 -74.37 -43.29 47.11
C ASP A 270 -74.77 -42.17 46.14
N VAL A 271 -74.59 -40.88 46.46
CA VAL A 271 -74.94 -39.69 45.64
C VAL A 271 -73.73 -38.76 45.50
N TRP A 272 -73.43 -38.20 44.31
CA TRP A 272 -72.26 -37.35 43.96
C TRP A 272 -72.59 -35.87 43.75
N ALA A 273 -71.57 -34.98 43.82
CA ALA A 273 -71.69 -33.52 43.89
C ALA A 273 -72.20 -32.82 42.61
N ASP A 274 -72.17 -33.49 41.45
CA ASP A 274 -72.86 -33.05 40.23
C ASP A 274 -74.31 -33.54 40.12
N GLY A 275 -74.81 -34.23 41.15
CA GLY A 275 -76.19 -34.72 41.28
C GLY A 275 -76.42 -36.16 40.80
N THR A 276 -75.37 -36.92 40.48
CA THR A 276 -75.48 -38.31 40.00
C THR A 276 -75.44 -39.34 41.14
N GLU A 277 -76.15 -40.49 41.06
CA GLU A 277 -76.15 -41.55 42.10
C GLU A 277 -75.34 -42.78 41.66
N THR A 278 -74.54 -43.40 42.55
CA THR A 278 -73.86 -44.69 42.30
C THR A 278 -74.16 -45.70 43.38
N PHE A 279 -74.42 -46.93 43.02
CA PHE A 279 -74.64 -48.05 43.92
C PHE A 279 -73.52 -48.26 44.99
N ASN A 280 -73.89 -48.56 46.25
CA ASN A 280 -73.01 -48.76 47.42
C ASN A 280 -72.87 -50.24 47.85
N ARG A 281 -73.93 -50.90 48.38
CA ARG A 281 -73.80 -52.28 48.92
C ARG A 281 -75.09 -53.10 48.96
N THR A 282 -74.97 -54.42 49.00
CA THR A 282 -76.07 -55.40 48.98
C THR A 282 -76.07 -56.37 50.19
N GLU A 283 -77.23 -56.88 50.67
CA GLU A 283 -77.39 -57.93 51.72
C GLU A 283 -78.02 -59.24 51.14
N THR A 284 -77.86 -60.51 51.68
CA THR A 284 -77.96 -61.83 50.91
C THR A 284 -78.53 -63.18 51.61
N GLU A 285 -79.21 -64.19 50.92
CA GLU A 285 -79.81 -65.57 51.38
C GLU A 285 -79.82 -66.80 50.34
N ASN A 286 -79.53 -68.15 50.59
CA ASN A 286 -79.07 -69.30 49.62
C ASN A 286 -79.83 -70.71 49.27
N GLN A 287 -79.65 -71.38 48.05
CA GLN A 287 -80.06 -72.75 47.42
C GLN A 287 -79.18 -73.33 46.20
N THR A 288 -79.49 -74.41 45.36
CA THR A 288 -78.64 -74.98 44.19
C THR A 288 -79.31 -75.68 42.92
N ILE A 289 -78.77 -75.53 41.66
CA ILE A 289 -79.17 -76.11 40.31
C ILE A 289 -78.01 -76.46 39.28
N THR A 290 -78.30 -76.90 38.02
CA THR A 290 -77.33 -77.20 36.89
C THR A 290 -77.63 -76.39 35.61
N GLU A 291 -76.62 -75.78 34.94
CA GLU A 291 -76.80 -74.81 33.82
C GLU A 291 -75.71 -74.78 32.70
N GLN A 292 -76.01 -74.10 31.59
CA GLN A 292 -75.14 -73.98 30.39
C GLN A 292 -74.54 -72.57 30.28
N GLU A 293 -73.22 -72.43 30.24
CA GLU A 293 -72.53 -71.14 30.08
C GLU A 293 -72.29 -70.79 28.61
N SER A 294 -72.52 -69.52 28.27
CA SER A 294 -72.05 -68.91 27.04
C SER A 294 -71.32 -67.60 27.35
N GLN A 295 -70.13 -67.38 26.79
CA GLN A 295 -69.37 -66.13 26.95
C GLN A 295 -69.18 -65.42 25.62
N GLN A 296 -69.18 -64.08 25.66
CA GLN A 296 -68.72 -63.28 24.53
C GLN A 296 -67.20 -63.28 24.53
N ALA A 297 -66.61 -63.80 23.47
CA ALA A 297 -65.20 -63.67 23.19
C ALA A 297 -65.00 -62.71 22.03
N THR A 298 -63.82 -62.10 21.98
CA THR A 298 -63.44 -61.28 20.84
C THR A 298 -62.39 -62.06 20.07
N GLY A 299 -62.61 -62.21 18.76
CA GLY A 299 -61.63 -62.91 17.92
C GLY A 299 -60.23 -62.31 18.09
N THR A 300 -59.18 -63.13 18.05
CA THR A 300 -57.79 -62.67 18.20
C THR A 300 -57.02 -62.71 16.87
N LYS A 301 -57.66 -63.12 15.77
CA LYS A 301 -57.02 -63.23 14.45
C LYS A 301 -56.80 -61.85 13.84
N ASN A 302 -55.55 -61.39 13.90
CA ASN A 302 -55.16 -60.06 13.45
C ASN A 302 -55.18 -59.92 11.91
N TYR A 303 -55.53 -58.73 11.42
CA TYR A 303 -55.59 -58.39 9.99
C TYR A 303 -55.23 -56.91 9.77
N ILE A 304 -54.80 -56.57 8.55
CA ILE A 304 -54.42 -55.20 8.20
C ILE A 304 -55.69 -54.36 7.99
N THR A 305 -55.83 -53.28 8.76
CA THR A 305 -56.98 -52.37 8.73
C THR A 305 -56.75 -51.14 7.87
N GLY A 306 -55.48 -50.77 7.62
CA GLY A 306 -55.15 -49.62 6.79
C GLY A 306 -53.65 -49.43 6.58
N THR A 307 -53.30 -48.28 6.01
CA THR A 307 -51.90 -47.85 5.85
C THR A 307 -51.67 -46.47 6.42
N GLU A 308 -50.50 -46.27 7.00
CA GLU A 308 -50.07 -44.98 7.55
C GLU A 308 -48.72 -44.59 6.97
N ASN A 309 -48.57 -43.31 6.62
CA ASN A 309 -47.33 -42.76 6.09
C ASN A 309 -46.47 -42.25 7.25
N GLY A 310 -45.22 -42.74 7.35
CA GLY A 310 -44.21 -42.14 8.21
C GLY A 310 -43.78 -40.74 7.74
N ALA A 311 -43.01 -40.06 8.57
CA ALA A 311 -42.43 -38.77 8.22
C ALA A 311 -41.42 -38.90 7.08
N TRP A 312 -41.33 -37.87 6.23
CA TRP A 312 -40.27 -37.75 5.24
C TRP A 312 -38.92 -37.52 5.91
N SER A 313 -37.88 -38.19 5.41
CA SER A 313 -36.50 -37.83 5.74
C SER A 313 -36.17 -36.42 5.23
N ASN A 314 -35.12 -35.82 5.80
CA ASN A 314 -34.51 -34.63 5.20
C ASN A 314 -34.03 -34.95 3.77
N TRP A 315 -34.01 -33.93 2.92
CA TRP A 315 -33.44 -34.02 1.58
C TRP A 315 -31.94 -34.28 1.66
N THR A 316 -31.45 -35.22 0.85
CA THR A 316 -30.02 -35.52 0.72
C THR A 316 -29.59 -35.38 -0.73
N ASN A 317 -28.40 -34.82 -0.96
CA ASN A 317 -27.85 -34.67 -2.31
C ASN A 317 -27.55 -36.03 -2.92
N THR A 318 -27.93 -36.19 -4.19
CA THR A 318 -27.66 -37.38 -4.99
C THR A 318 -26.76 -37.04 -6.17
N GLY A 319 -25.58 -37.67 -6.24
CA GLY A 319 -24.61 -37.41 -7.30
C GLY A 319 -23.83 -36.11 -7.13
N ILE A 320 -23.14 -35.69 -8.20
CA ILE A 320 -22.42 -34.42 -8.28
C ILE A 320 -23.29 -33.33 -8.91
N THR A 321 -22.90 -32.07 -8.75
CA THR A 321 -23.48 -30.93 -9.47
C THR A 321 -23.29 -31.06 -10.98
N TYR A 322 -24.29 -30.63 -11.76
CA TYR A 322 -24.30 -30.75 -13.22
C TYR A 322 -25.02 -29.57 -13.89
N ASN A 323 -24.99 -29.50 -15.22
CA ASN A 323 -25.57 -28.38 -16.01
C ASN A 323 -25.12 -26.99 -15.52
N CYS A 324 -23.85 -26.88 -15.11
CA CYS A 324 -23.32 -25.65 -14.59
C CYS A 324 -23.16 -24.58 -15.69
N SER A 325 -23.47 -23.32 -15.35
CA SER A 325 -23.10 -22.18 -16.18
C SER A 325 -21.58 -22.06 -16.31
N ILE A 326 -21.12 -21.28 -17.29
CA ILE A 326 -19.72 -20.86 -17.32
C ILE A 326 -19.40 -20.01 -16.09
N TRP A 327 -18.14 -20.07 -15.65
CA TRP A 327 -17.63 -19.22 -14.57
C TRP A 327 -17.69 -17.74 -14.97
N SER A 328 -18.22 -16.91 -14.08
CA SER A 328 -18.35 -15.47 -14.29
C SER A 328 -17.85 -14.67 -13.08
N PRO A 329 -17.12 -13.56 -13.26
CA PRO A 329 -16.70 -12.98 -14.55
C PRO A 329 -15.59 -13.78 -15.23
N ASP A 330 -15.46 -13.68 -16.56
CA ASP A 330 -14.38 -14.34 -17.31
C ASP A 330 -13.02 -13.72 -16.93
N PRO A 331 -11.94 -14.50 -16.73
CA PRO A 331 -10.64 -13.97 -16.34
C PRO A 331 -10.10 -12.89 -17.30
N SER A 332 -10.44 -12.95 -18.58
CA SER A 332 -10.03 -11.96 -19.59
C SER A 332 -10.69 -10.59 -19.43
N THR A 333 -11.66 -10.46 -18.50
CA THR A 333 -12.31 -9.19 -18.17
C THR A 333 -11.69 -8.51 -16.95
N VAL A 334 -10.88 -9.24 -16.18
CA VAL A 334 -10.21 -8.75 -14.96
C VAL A 334 -8.72 -8.55 -15.26
N ASP A 335 -8.17 -7.44 -14.78
CA ASP A 335 -6.78 -7.05 -15.01
C ASP A 335 -5.80 -8.16 -14.56
N ASP A 336 -4.77 -8.38 -15.38
CA ASP A 336 -3.79 -9.45 -15.18
C ASP A 336 -3.13 -9.38 -13.79
N GLY A 337 -3.08 -10.53 -13.10
CA GLY A 337 -2.54 -10.65 -11.75
C GLY A 337 -3.49 -10.26 -10.60
N VAL A 338 -4.69 -9.73 -10.88
CA VAL A 338 -5.69 -9.40 -9.86
C VAL A 338 -6.50 -10.64 -9.47
N SER A 339 -6.45 -11.01 -8.19
CA SER A 339 -7.27 -12.11 -7.63
C SER A 339 -8.74 -11.71 -7.54
N PHE A 340 -9.64 -12.58 -7.98
CA PHE A 340 -11.08 -12.36 -7.91
C PHE A 340 -11.84 -13.68 -7.74
N THR A 341 -13.09 -13.59 -7.27
CA THR A 341 -13.97 -14.77 -7.13
C THR A 341 -14.86 -14.92 -8.36
N GLN A 342 -14.93 -16.13 -8.89
CA GLN A 342 -15.87 -16.52 -9.92
C GLN A 342 -17.03 -17.29 -9.32
N ASN A 343 -18.21 -17.10 -9.89
CA ASN A 343 -19.42 -17.83 -9.52
C ASN A 343 -19.97 -18.56 -10.74
N ARG A 344 -20.58 -19.71 -10.51
CA ARG A 344 -21.42 -20.40 -11.50
C ARG A 344 -22.62 -21.05 -10.83
N ASP A 345 -23.73 -21.11 -11.54
CA ASP A 345 -24.93 -21.78 -11.07
C ASP A 345 -24.99 -23.18 -11.66
N CYS A 346 -25.23 -24.17 -10.81
CA CYS A 346 -25.34 -25.59 -11.15
C CYS A 346 -26.67 -26.16 -10.68
N SER A 347 -27.09 -27.26 -11.28
CA SER A 347 -28.19 -28.08 -10.79
C SER A 347 -27.67 -29.18 -9.86
N GLN A 348 -28.39 -29.43 -8.77
CA GLN A 348 -28.12 -30.52 -7.84
C GLN A 348 -29.41 -31.29 -7.58
N ASP A 349 -29.39 -32.59 -7.87
CA ASP A 349 -30.50 -33.47 -7.54
C ASP A 349 -30.46 -33.83 -6.05
N GLN A 350 -31.64 -33.92 -5.46
CA GLN A 350 -31.84 -34.35 -4.08
C GLN A 350 -32.93 -35.43 -4.02
N THR A 351 -32.77 -36.37 -3.09
CA THR A 351 -33.76 -37.42 -2.82
C THR A 351 -34.12 -37.41 -1.33
N ARG A 352 -35.35 -37.78 -1.02
CA ARG A 352 -35.78 -38.13 0.34
C ARG A 352 -36.68 -39.36 0.30
N SER A 353 -36.84 -40.01 1.45
CA SER A 353 -37.69 -41.19 1.55
C SER A 353 -38.56 -41.17 2.81
N ARG A 354 -39.70 -41.86 2.77
CA ARG A 354 -40.51 -42.18 3.95
C ARG A 354 -40.94 -43.64 3.93
N THR A 355 -41.09 -44.23 5.10
CA THR A 355 -41.62 -45.58 5.23
C THR A 355 -43.14 -45.54 5.31
N ILE A 356 -43.82 -46.38 4.52
CA ILE A 356 -45.26 -46.61 4.61
C ILE A 356 -45.46 -47.90 5.41
N TYR A 357 -46.31 -47.83 6.44
CA TYR A 357 -46.61 -48.96 7.31
C TYR A 357 -47.99 -49.55 6.98
N ASN A 358 -48.13 -50.87 7.11
CA ASN A 358 -49.42 -51.51 7.32
C ASN A 358 -49.78 -51.33 8.80
N VAL A 359 -51.01 -50.88 9.06
CA VAL A 359 -51.57 -50.81 10.41
C VAL A 359 -52.46 -52.04 10.60
N TRP A 360 -52.17 -52.81 11.63
CA TRP A 360 -52.92 -53.99 12.00
C TRP A 360 -54.08 -53.61 12.93
N ALA A 361 -55.10 -54.47 13.00
CA ALA A 361 -56.31 -54.23 13.79
C ALA A 361 -56.03 -54.04 15.29
N ASP A 362 -54.92 -54.58 15.78
CA ASP A 362 -54.42 -54.41 17.16
C ASP A 362 -53.59 -53.14 17.38
N GLY A 363 -53.45 -52.29 16.37
CA GLY A 363 -52.68 -51.04 16.42
C GLY A 363 -51.17 -51.20 16.18
N SER A 364 -50.67 -52.43 16.02
CA SER A 364 -49.27 -52.66 15.67
C SER A 364 -48.98 -52.25 14.21
N LYS A 365 -47.73 -51.88 13.90
CA LYS A 365 -47.30 -51.42 12.57
C LYS A 365 -46.22 -52.33 12.00
N THR A 366 -46.37 -52.75 10.75
CA THR A 366 -45.30 -53.43 10.00
C THR A 366 -44.97 -52.66 8.73
N VAL A 367 -43.69 -52.65 8.34
CA VAL A 367 -43.25 -51.95 7.12
C VAL A 367 -43.94 -52.55 5.90
N LYS A 368 -44.67 -51.73 5.15
CA LYS A 368 -45.31 -52.12 3.89
C LYS A 368 -44.36 -51.90 2.73
N THR A 369 -43.86 -50.67 2.59
CA THR A 369 -42.96 -50.26 1.50
C THR A 369 -42.29 -48.93 1.85
N THR A 370 -41.36 -48.48 1.02
CA THR A 370 -40.70 -47.18 1.15
C THR A 370 -41.06 -46.35 -0.08
N GLU A 371 -41.49 -45.11 0.14
CA GLU A 371 -41.78 -44.15 -0.91
C GLU A 371 -40.61 -43.16 -1.00
N THR A 372 -40.21 -42.81 -2.22
CA THR A 372 -39.13 -41.87 -2.52
C THR A 372 -39.65 -40.67 -3.29
N ASP A 373 -39.14 -39.49 -2.96
CA ASP A 373 -39.44 -38.23 -3.62
C ASP A 373 -38.13 -37.57 -4.08
N ASN A 374 -38.16 -36.94 -5.26
CA ASN A 374 -36.98 -36.40 -5.94
C ASN A 374 -37.22 -34.94 -6.32
N GLN A 375 -36.21 -34.09 -6.16
CA GLN A 375 -36.24 -32.71 -6.62
C GLN A 375 -34.88 -32.31 -7.19
N THR A 376 -34.86 -31.26 -8.02
CA THR A 376 -33.63 -30.61 -8.49
C THR A 376 -33.62 -29.18 -7.96
N ILE A 377 -32.54 -28.80 -7.28
CA ILE A 377 -32.32 -27.45 -6.78
C ILE A 377 -31.21 -26.76 -7.57
N ASN A 378 -31.22 -25.42 -7.55
CA ASN A 378 -30.09 -24.63 -8.03
C ASN A 378 -29.11 -24.40 -6.88
N VAL A 379 -27.84 -24.66 -7.12
CA VAL A 379 -26.74 -24.39 -6.19
C VAL A 379 -25.70 -23.52 -6.87
N THR A 380 -25.13 -22.58 -6.13
CA THR A 380 -24.06 -21.72 -6.63
C THR A 380 -22.72 -22.25 -6.14
N GLU A 381 -21.79 -22.47 -7.06
CA GLU A 381 -20.40 -22.77 -6.76
C GLU A 381 -19.56 -21.49 -6.90
N ASN A 382 -18.49 -21.41 -6.10
CA ASN A 382 -17.51 -20.34 -6.18
C ASN A 382 -16.09 -20.90 -6.29
N GLN A 383 -15.21 -20.15 -6.95
CA GLN A 383 -13.77 -20.44 -7.01
C GLN A 383 -12.95 -19.15 -7.06
N GLN A 384 -11.69 -19.23 -6.64
CA GLN A 384 -10.72 -18.15 -6.87
C GLN A 384 -10.14 -18.26 -8.29
N ALA A 385 -9.97 -17.11 -8.93
CA ALA A 385 -9.32 -16.96 -10.22
C ALA A 385 -8.40 -15.74 -10.20
N VAL A 386 -7.53 -15.65 -11.21
CA VAL A 386 -6.65 -14.49 -11.43
C VAL A 386 -6.98 -13.93 -12.80
N GLY A 387 -7.10 -12.60 -12.89
CA GLY A 387 -7.36 -11.92 -14.14
C GLY A 387 -6.28 -12.20 -15.18
N THR A 388 -6.65 -12.12 -16.46
CA THR A 388 -5.74 -12.32 -17.60
C THR A 388 -5.83 -11.18 -18.62
N LYS A 389 -6.57 -10.11 -18.30
CA LYS A 389 -6.71 -8.94 -19.16
C LYS A 389 -5.39 -8.16 -19.19
N PRO A 390 -4.73 -8.03 -20.35
CA PRO A 390 -3.46 -7.31 -20.44
C PRO A 390 -3.60 -5.87 -19.93
N VAL A 391 -2.75 -5.48 -18.99
CA VAL A 391 -2.75 -4.13 -18.42
C VAL A 391 -1.81 -3.24 -19.23
N LYS A 392 -2.38 -2.24 -19.91
CA LYS A 392 -1.61 -1.28 -20.71
C LYS A 392 -0.72 -0.42 -19.79
N VAL A 393 0.53 -0.22 -20.19
CA VAL A 393 1.46 0.72 -19.54
C VAL A 393 1.00 2.14 -19.82
N GLN A 394 0.89 2.95 -18.76
CA GLN A 394 0.50 4.35 -18.83
C GLN A 394 1.63 5.20 -18.26
N PHE A 395 2.29 5.99 -19.10
CA PHE A 395 3.28 6.95 -18.65
C PHE A 395 2.60 8.19 -18.08
N VAL A 396 3.09 8.66 -16.95
CA VAL A 396 2.61 9.87 -16.27
C VAL A 396 3.61 11.03 -16.39
N LYS A 397 4.87 10.73 -16.71
CA LYS A 397 5.90 11.72 -17.04
C LYS A 397 6.88 11.15 -18.05
N ILE A 398 7.35 11.98 -18.97
CA ILE A 398 8.41 11.65 -19.93
C ILE A 398 9.39 12.82 -19.94
N SER A 399 10.69 12.52 -19.88
CA SER A 399 11.76 13.50 -20.05
C SER A 399 12.75 12.99 -21.08
N GLY A 400 13.01 13.76 -22.13
CA GLY A 400 14.02 13.47 -23.15
C GLY A 400 15.32 14.22 -22.90
N GLY A 401 16.48 13.59 -23.09
CA GLY A 401 17.78 14.25 -23.21
C GLY A 401 18.09 14.65 -24.66
N TYR A 402 19.35 14.49 -25.08
CA TYR A 402 19.79 14.80 -26.44
C TYR A 402 19.26 13.77 -27.45
N ASP A 403 19.56 12.50 -27.21
CA ASP A 403 19.19 11.37 -28.08
C ASP A 403 18.60 10.19 -27.27
N HIS A 404 18.09 10.42 -26.06
CA HIS A 404 17.51 9.37 -25.20
C HIS A 404 16.34 9.91 -24.38
N ALA A 405 15.45 9.06 -23.88
CA ALA A 405 14.38 9.49 -22.97
C ALA A 405 14.17 8.52 -21.81
N LEU A 406 13.68 9.08 -20.71
CA LEU A 406 13.21 8.38 -19.53
C LEU A 406 11.71 8.65 -19.36
N ALA A 407 10.96 7.63 -18.93
CA ALA A 407 9.55 7.76 -18.61
C ALA A 407 9.23 7.13 -17.27
N LEU A 408 8.31 7.75 -16.55
CA LEU A 408 7.71 7.23 -15.32
C LEU A 408 6.32 6.71 -15.65
N ASP A 409 6.04 5.47 -15.27
CA ASP A 409 4.69 4.91 -15.39
C ASP A 409 3.84 5.11 -14.13
N ALA A 410 2.52 4.94 -14.26
CA ALA A 410 1.56 5.12 -13.17
C ALA A 410 1.76 4.14 -11.99
N LYS A 411 2.55 3.08 -12.17
CA LYS A 411 2.91 2.12 -11.12
C LYS A 411 4.28 2.44 -10.49
N GLY A 412 4.87 3.60 -10.81
CA GLY A 412 6.16 4.02 -10.27
C GLY A 412 7.37 3.29 -10.86
N ASN A 413 7.24 2.65 -12.01
CA ASN A 413 8.38 2.04 -12.71
C ASN A 413 8.99 3.03 -13.70
N VAL A 414 10.32 2.93 -13.88
CA VAL A 414 11.04 3.74 -14.86
C VAL A 414 11.33 2.94 -16.12
N TRP A 415 11.10 3.58 -17.26
CA TRP A 415 11.36 3.07 -18.61
C TRP A 415 12.35 3.99 -19.31
N SER A 416 13.16 3.42 -20.20
CA SER A 416 14.18 4.17 -20.94
C SER A 416 14.26 3.75 -22.41
N VAL A 417 14.66 4.68 -23.28
CA VAL A 417 14.74 4.47 -24.74
C VAL A 417 15.78 5.39 -25.38
N GLY A 418 16.33 5.00 -26.53
CA GLY A 418 17.24 5.80 -27.35
C GLY A 418 18.72 5.46 -27.16
N ASP A 419 19.55 6.51 -27.18
CA ASP A 419 21.00 6.45 -27.03
C ASP A 419 21.43 5.93 -25.67
N ASN A 420 22.54 5.20 -25.63
CA ASN A 420 23.05 4.61 -24.39
C ASN A 420 24.59 4.52 -24.39
N GLN A 421 25.29 5.34 -25.18
CA GLN A 421 26.75 5.20 -25.33
C GLN A 421 27.50 5.36 -24.00
N PHE A 422 26.90 6.10 -23.05
CA PHE A 422 27.46 6.38 -21.74
C PHE A 422 26.72 5.69 -20.59
N GLY A 423 25.71 4.86 -20.89
CA GLY A 423 24.90 4.18 -19.88
C GLY A 423 23.69 4.97 -19.38
N GLN A 424 23.29 6.05 -20.07
CA GLN A 424 22.22 6.95 -19.66
C GLN A 424 20.82 6.30 -19.58
N LEU A 425 20.64 5.11 -20.16
CA LEU A 425 19.42 4.33 -20.01
C LEU A 425 19.33 3.57 -18.68
N GLY A 426 20.44 3.44 -17.94
CA GLY A 426 20.48 2.79 -16.63
C GLY A 426 20.21 1.28 -16.64
N LEU A 427 20.47 0.60 -17.75
CA LEU A 427 20.14 -0.82 -17.98
C LEU A 427 21.27 -1.80 -17.67
N GLY A 428 22.42 -1.32 -17.19
CA GLY A 428 23.61 -2.14 -16.89
C GLY A 428 24.51 -2.41 -18.09
N ASP A 429 24.22 -1.80 -19.25
CA ASP A 429 25.01 -1.90 -20.48
C ASP A 429 25.05 -0.55 -21.23
N THR A 430 25.70 -0.52 -22.39
CA THR A 430 25.84 0.65 -23.26
C THR A 430 25.18 0.49 -24.64
N ASN A 431 24.22 -0.44 -24.77
CA ASN A 431 23.50 -0.68 -26.03
C ASN A 431 22.32 0.28 -26.20
N HIS A 432 22.09 0.78 -27.41
CA HIS A 432 20.89 1.57 -27.73
C HIS A 432 19.61 0.75 -27.56
N ARG A 433 18.49 1.41 -27.24
CA ARG A 433 17.17 0.79 -27.20
C ARG A 433 16.24 1.50 -28.17
N TYR A 434 15.73 0.77 -29.15
CA TYR A 434 14.79 1.33 -30.15
C TYR A 434 13.33 1.23 -29.71
N ASN A 435 13.05 0.47 -28.66
CA ASN A 435 11.76 0.38 -27.99
C ASN A 435 11.93 0.75 -26.53
N TRP A 436 10.89 1.34 -25.93
CA TRP A 436 10.81 1.58 -24.50
C TRP A 436 11.10 0.29 -23.73
N THR A 437 12.13 0.36 -22.88
CA THR A 437 12.61 -0.78 -22.11
C THR A 437 12.48 -0.48 -20.62
N LYS A 438 11.83 -1.37 -19.88
CA LYS A 438 11.67 -1.21 -18.43
C LYS A 438 13.02 -1.38 -17.73
N THR A 439 13.36 -0.47 -16.83
CA THR A 439 14.53 -0.57 -15.95
C THR A 439 14.21 -1.41 -14.70
N ASN A 440 15.22 -1.69 -13.88
CA ASN A 440 15.02 -2.35 -12.57
C ASN A 440 14.54 -1.36 -11.47
N ILE A 441 14.25 -0.10 -11.80
CA ILE A 441 13.81 0.90 -10.84
C ILE A 441 12.29 0.88 -10.69
N THR A 442 11.84 0.69 -9.46
CA THR A 442 10.45 0.75 -8.99
C THR A 442 10.30 1.78 -7.87
N ASN A 443 9.06 2.19 -7.59
CA ASN A 443 8.72 3.23 -6.60
C ASN A 443 9.43 4.57 -6.84
N ALA A 444 9.69 4.89 -8.12
CA ALA A 444 10.15 6.21 -8.50
C ALA A 444 8.98 7.20 -8.44
N SER A 445 9.29 8.43 -8.05
CA SER A 445 8.35 9.56 -8.02
C SER A 445 8.61 10.55 -9.14
N ASP A 446 9.81 10.55 -9.74
CA ASP A 446 10.15 11.50 -10.78
C ASP A 446 11.30 11.03 -11.69
N VAL A 447 11.34 11.54 -12.92
CA VAL A 447 12.38 11.28 -13.93
C VAL A 447 12.82 12.58 -14.61
N HIS A 448 14.13 12.69 -14.85
CA HIS A 448 14.78 13.83 -15.47
C HIS A 448 15.87 13.33 -16.41
N ALA A 449 15.85 13.81 -17.65
CA ALA A 449 16.84 13.49 -18.66
C ALA A 449 17.35 14.77 -19.28
N SER A 450 18.66 14.85 -19.43
CA SER A 450 19.35 15.93 -20.11
C SER A 450 20.49 15.35 -20.92
N ARG A 451 20.98 16.10 -21.91
CA ARG A 451 22.03 15.72 -22.87
C ARG A 451 22.32 14.20 -22.93
N ASP A 452 23.33 13.74 -22.19
CA ASP A 452 23.82 12.36 -22.17
C ASP A 452 23.76 11.69 -20.78
N TYR A 453 22.88 12.17 -19.89
CA TYR A 453 22.71 11.64 -18.52
C TYR A 453 21.29 11.86 -17.99
N GLY A 454 20.94 11.12 -16.95
CA GLY A 454 19.61 11.22 -16.35
C GLY A 454 19.60 11.02 -14.85
N TYR A 455 18.57 11.58 -14.23
CA TYR A 455 18.25 11.45 -12.82
C TYR A 455 16.88 10.81 -12.64
N ILE A 456 16.77 9.96 -11.61
CA ILE A 456 15.51 9.43 -11.11
C ILE A 456 15.39 9.84 -9.65
N VAL A 457 14.19 10.22 -9.24
CA VAL A 457 13.86 10.43 -7.83
C VAL A 457 13.10 9.22 -7.32
N LYS A 458 13.64 8.57 -6.30
CA LYS A 458 13.03 7.41 -5.64
C LYS A 458 13.09 7.61 -4.15
N ASN A 459 11.94 7.49 -3.46
CA ASN A 459 11.81 7.72 -2.02
C ASN A 459 12.44 9.07 -1.55
N GLY A 460 12.32 10.12 -2.36
CA GLY A 460 12.90 11.44 -2.06
C GLY A 460 14.43 11.55 -2.19
N GLN A 461 15.11 10.51 -2.72
CA GLN A 461 16.54 10.49 -3.02
C GLN A 461 16.79 10.51 -4.52
N ALA A 462 17.82 11.23 -4.96
CA ALA A 462 18.28 11.27 -6.34
C ALA A 462 19.21 10.09 -6.66
N PHE A 463 18.92 9.42 -7.77
CA PHE A 463 19.74 8.40 -8.42
C PHE A 463 20.12 8.88 -9.82
N SER A 464 21.33 8.59 -10.28
CA SER A 464 21.85 9.14 -11.54
C SER A 464 22.56 8.09 -12.39
N ALA A 465 22.47 8.20 -13.72
CA ALA A 465 23.18 7.34 -14.68
C ALA A 465 23.59 8.13 -15.94
N GLY A 466 24.56 7.61 -16.69
CA GLY A 466 25.04 8.18 -17.96
C GLY A 466 26.44 8.78 -17.88
N LEU A 467 26.66 9.81 -18.70
CA LEU A 467 27.92 10.54 -18.79
C LEU A 467 28.25 11.26 -17.46
N ASN A 468 29.50 11.17 -17.02
CA ASN A 468 29.96 11.75 -15.75
C ASN A 468 31.34 12.42 -15.85
N SER A 469 31.83 12.75 -17.05
CA SER A 469 33.18 13.33 -17.24
C SER A 469 33.44 14.59 -16.42
N ASP A 470 32.39 15.35 -16.11
CA ASP A 470 32.42 16.65 -15.44
C ASP A 470 31.83 16.57 -14.02
N GLY A 471 31.54 15.35 -13.54
CA GLY A 471 30.92 15.13 -12.23
C GLY A 471 29.42 15.39 -12.20
N GLN A 472 28.76 15.49 -13.36
CA GLN A 472 27.33 15.83 -13.50
C GLN A 472 26.37 14.83 -12.86
N LEU A 473 26.83 13.64 -12.48
CA LEU A 473 26.04 12.66 -11.74
C LEU A 473 26.05 12.92 -10.22
N GLY A 474 26.96 13.74 -9.71
CA GLY A 474 27.00 14.08 -8.28
C GLY A 474 27.36 12.92 -7.35
N LEU A 475 28.23 12.02 -7.82
CA LEU A 475 28.66 10.79 -7.13
C LEU A 475 30.02 10.91 -6.41
N GLY A 476 30.61 12.10 -6.39
CA GLY A 476 31.95 12.35 -5.84
C GLY A 476 33.11 12.00 -6.76
N HIS A 477 32.85 11.36 -7.90
CA HIS A 477 33.83 10.99 -8.92
C HIS A 477 33.35 11.32 -10.34
N THR A 478 34.19 11.14 -11.35
CA THR A 478 33.90 11.45 -12.78
C THR A 478 33.71 10.22 -13.69
N THR A 479 33.51 9.03 -13.10
CA THR A 479 33.26 7.80 -13.85
C THR A 479 31.79 7.67 -14.26
N ASN A 480 31.54 7.40 -15.55
CA ASN A 480 30.19 7.12 -16.08
C ASN A 480 29.51 5.96 -15.34
N GLN A 481 28.17 5.95 -15.34
CA GLN A 481 27.39 4.90 -14.69
C GLN A 481 26.41 4.28 -15.68
N THR A 482 26.39 2.95 -15.77
CA THR A 482 25.44 2.20 -16.61
C THR A 482 24.18 1.78 -15.85
N THR A 483 24.12 2.02 -14.54
CA THR A 483 22.96 1.80 -13.69
C THR A 483 22.64 3.07 -12.92
N PHE A 484 21.37 3.31 -12.60
CA PHE A 484 20.99 4.41 -11.73
C PHE A 484 21.53 4.19 -10.32
N THR A 485 22.57 4.94 -9.98
CA THR A 485 23.32 4.83 -8.71
C THR A 485 22.87 5.94 -7.76
N ALA A 486 22.68 5.61 -6.48
CA ALA A 486 22.27 6.59 -5.47
C ALA A 486 23.33 7.68 -5.30
N THR A 487 22.92 8.95 -5.38
CA THR A 487 23.84 10.10 -5.18
C THR A 487 24.05 10.44 -3.71
N GLY A 488 23.28 9.84 -2.80
CA GLY A 488 23.21 10.26 -1.40
C GLY A 488 22.42 11.56 -1.18
N PHE A 489 22.06 12.29 -2.24
CA PHE A 489 21.35 13.56 -2.13
C PHE A 489 19.83 13.37 -2.04
N SER A 490 19.23 13.86 -0.96
CA SER A 490 17.81 13.72 -0.65
C SER A 490 17.22 14.96 0.03
N GLY A 491 15.89 15.01 0.15
CA GLY A 491 15.17 16.09 0.83
C GLY A 491 15.11 17.40 0.05
N PHE A 492 15.27 17.34 -1.27
CA PHE A 492 15.08 18.47 -2.19
C PHE A 492 13.63 18.51 -2.67
N THR A 493 13.17 19.70 -3.07
CA THR A 493 11.82 19.95 -3.61
C THR A 493 11.79 20.10 -5.12
N GLN A 494 12.93 20.40 -5.73
CA GLN A 494 13.09 20.55 -7.18
C GLN A 494 14.50 20.14 -7.58
N ILE A 495 14.64 19.57 -8.77
CA ILE A 495 15.91 19.25 -9.42
C ILE A 495 15.78 19.59 -10.90
N GLU A 496 16.78 20.27 -11.45
CA GLU A 496 16.82 20.64 -12.87
C GLU A 496 18.19 20.33 -13.46
N LEU A 497 18.19 19.79 -14.67
CA LEU A 497 19.40 19.29 -15.33
C LEU A 497 19.77 20.18 -16.53
N GLY A 498 20.94 20.81 -16.47
CA GLY A 498 21.61 21.44 -17.62
C GLY A 498 22.38 20.41 -18.44
N SER A 499 23.13 20.82 -19.46
CA SER A 499 23.81 19.85 -20.36
C SER A 499 24.89 18.99 -19.70
N ALA A 500 25.54 19.49 -18.66
CA ALA A 500 26.60 18.80 -17.92
C ALA A 500 26.65 19.24 -16.44
N PHE A 501 25.56 19.76 -15.91
CA PHE A 501 25.46 20.23 -14.52
C PHE A 501 24.01 20.16 -14.06
N ALA A 502 23.77 20.15 -12.76
CA ALA A 502 22.44 20.11 -12.19
C ALA A 502 22.28 21.08 -11.03
N TYR A 503 21.04 21.53 -10.83
CA TYR A 503 20.60 22.35 -9.71
C TYR A 503 19.56 21.61 -8.91
N ALA A 504 19.49 21.89 -7.61
CA ALA A 504 18.41 21.44 -6.76
C ALA A 504 18.06 22.48 -5.69
N ILE A 505 16.79 22.51 -5.29
CA ILE A 505 16.32 23.34 -4.17
C ILE A 505 16.11 22.44 -2.96
N LYS A 506 16.85 22.69 -1.88
CA LYS A 506 16.70 21.97 -0.60
C LYS A 506 16.54 22.96 0.52
N SER A 507 15.41 22.89 1.23
CA SER A 507 15.05 23.85 2.29
C SER A 507 15.17 25.31 1.86
N GLY A 508 14.75 25.63 0.63
CA GLY A 508 14.81 26.97 0.03
C GLY A 508 16.22 27.44 -0.37
N LYS A 509 17.25 26.60 -0.27
CA LYS A 509 18.62 26.91 -0.70
C LYS A 509 18.97 26.20 -2.00
N LEU A 510 19.77 26.85 -2.83
CA LEU A 510 20.31 26.28 -4.06
C LEU A 510 21.49 25.36 -3.77
N TYR A 511 21.44 24.16 -4.34
CA TYR A 511 22.51 23.19 -4.43
C TYR A 511 22.89 22.99 -5.90
N VAL A 512 24.18 22.80 -6.17
CA VAL A 512 24.73 22.72 -7.54
C VAL A 512 25.75 21.58 -7.66
N VAL A 513 25.86 21.00 -8.85
CA VAL A 513 26.82 19.91 -9.16
C VAL A 513 27.11 19.85 -10.67
N GLY A 514 28.26 19.30 -11.05
CA GLY A 514 28.71 19.11 -12.44
C GLY A 514 29.70 20.17 -12.94
N ASP A 515 29.69 20.37 -14.27
CA ASP A 515 30.52 21.30 -15.02
C ASP A 515 30.32 22.76 -14.54
N ASN A 516 31.42 23.47 -14.34
CA ASN A 516 31.47 24.87 -14.00
C ASN A 516 32.49 25.65 -14.86
N GLY A 517 32.98 25.08 -15.96
CA GLY A 517 34.00 25.71 -16.80
C GLY A 517 33.59 27.09 -17.32
N SER A 518 32.28 27.34 -17.50
CA SER A 518 31.72 28.66 -17.89
C SER A 518 31.17 29.47 -16.71
N GLY A 519 31.29 28.99 -15.47
CA GLY A 519 30.71 29.64 -14.29
C GLY A 519 29.23 29.34 -14.07
N GLN A 520 28.70 28.31 -14.72
CA GLN A 520 27.29 27.93 -14.65
C GLN A 520 26.85 27.43 -13.27
N LEU A 521 27.75 27.09 -12.34
CA LEU A 521 27.35 26.79 -10.96
C LEU A 521 27.18 28.04 -10.09
N GLY A 522 27.60 29.22 -10.57
CA GLY A 522 27.42 30.49 -9.86
C GLY A 522 28.24 30.64 -8.57
N LEU A 523 29.34 29.90 -8.45
CA LEU A 523 30.19 29.81 -7.25
C LEU A 523 31.25 30.93 -7.12
N GLY A 524 31.27 31.89 -8.04
CA GLY A 524 32.31 32.93 -8.12
C GLY A 524 33.65 32.44 -8.65
N ASN A 525 33.69 31.24 -9.23
CA ASN A 525 34.85 30.60 -9.84
C ASN A 525 34.39 29.64 -10.95
N ASN A 526 35.34 28.97 -11.61
CA ASN A 526 35.10 28.09 -12.76
C ASN A 526 35.52 26.63 -12.48
N ASN A 527 35.45 26.19 -11.22
CA ASN A 527 35.82 24.83 -10.82
C ASN A 527 34.59 23.92 -10.73
N ASP A 528 34.66 22.76 -11.37
CA ASP A 528 33.60 21.75 -11.38
C ASP A 528 33.33 21.19 -9.98
N LYS A 529 32.17 20.54 -9.82
CA LYS A 529 31.77 19.88 -8.58
C LYS A 529 31.27 18.48 -8.85
N SER A 530 32.00 17.46 -8.38
CA SER A 530 31.53 16.08 -8.44
C SER A 530 30.57 15.70 -7.31
N ASN A 531 30.38 16.56 -6.31
CA ASN A 531 29.44 16.38 -5.20
C ASN A 531 28.45 17.54 -5.14
N TRP A 532 27.20 17.26 -4.75
CA TRP A 532 26.19 18.27 -4.49
C TRP A 532 26.69 19.29 -3.47
N THR A 533 26.85 20.54 -3.92
CA THR A 533 27.44 21.62 -3.14
C THR A 533 26.39 22.67 -2.81
N ALA A 534 26.21 22.99 -1.53
CA ALA A 534 25.32 24.06 -1.10
C ALA A 534 25.90 25.43 -1.48
N THR A 535 25.03 26.34 -1.93
CA THR A 535 25.40 27.75 -2.17
C THR A 535 24.83 28.67 -1.08
N SER A 536 25.20 29.95 -1.12
CA SER A 536 24.63 30.98 -0.24
C SER A 536 23.27 31.51 -0.72
N TYR A 537 22.81 31.13 -1.91
CA TYR A 537 21.58 31.67 -2.49
C TYR A 537 20.34 30.97 -1.94
N SER A 538 19.36 31.78 -1.52
CA SER A 538 18.01 31.32 -1.21
C SER A 538 17.13 31.55 -2.43
N VAL A 539 16.52 30.48 -2.95
CA VAL A 539 15.85 30.46 -4.24
C VAL A 539 14.47 29.79 -4.13
N THR A 540 13.55 30.19 -5.00
CA THR A 540 12.20 29.59 -5.09
C THR A 540 11.98 28.82 -6.38
N ASP A 541 12.83 29.03 -7.38
CA ASP A 541 12.79 28.35 -8.67
C ASP A 541 14.19 28.32 -9.29
N VAL A 542 14.46 27.32 -10.11
CA VAL A 542 15.75 27.10 -10.80
C VAL A 542 15.48 26.69 -12.24
N ALA A 543 16.34 27.11 -13.17
CA ALA A 543 16.31 26.66 -14.56
C ALA A 543 17.73 26.46 -15.07
N ALA A 544 17.98 25.34 -15.73
CA ALA A 544 19.31 24.95 -16.20
C ALA A 544 19.33 24.85 -17.73
N GLY A 545 20.06 25.75 -18.37
CA GLY A 545 20.25 25.75 -19.82
C GLY A 545 21.42 24.89 -20.27
N GLY A 546 21.93 25.15 -21.48
CA GLY A 546 23.07 24.40 -22.03
C GLY A 546 24.32 24.49 -21.16
N SER A 547 24.89 25.70 -21.05
CA SER A 547 26.08 25.97 -20.23
C SER A 547 25.90 27.21 -19.35
N PHE A 548 24.66 27.45 -18.95
CA PHE A 548 24.26 28.59 -18.13
C PHE A 548 23.05 28.20 -17.30
N GLY A 549 22.77 28.93 -16.22
CA GLY A 549 21.57 28.70 -15.44
C GLY A 549 21.01 29.96 -14.83
N GLN A 550 19.77 29.83 -14.38
CA GLN A 550 18.97 30.91 -13.83
C GLN A 550 18.33 30.46 -12.53
N VAL A 551 18.17 31.42 -11.63
CA VAL A 551 17.48 31.20 -10.36
C VAL A 551 16.56 32.36 -10.06
N LEU A 552 15.46 32.06 -9.39
CA LEU A 552 14.52 33.05 -8.90
C LEU A 552 14.81 33.33 -7.43
N ILE A 553 15.27 34.55 -7.13
CA ILE A 553 15.51 35.04 -5.76
C ILE A 553 14.44 36.07 -5.45
N GLY A 554 13.52 35.72 -4.54
CA GLY A 554 12.28 36.47 -4.38
C GLY A 554 11.47 36.39 -5.68
N ASN A 555 11.24 37.53 -6.34
CA ASN A 555 10.54 37.59 -7.63
C ASN A 555 11.45 38.17 -8.74
N GLN A 556 12.77 38.08 -8.61
CA GLN A 556 13.74 38.60 -9.57
C GLN A 556 14.60 37.48 -10.14
N VAL A 557 14.82 37.51 -11.46
CA VAL A 557 15.66 36.53 -12.16
C VAL A 557 17.12 36.90 -11.98
N TYR A 558 17.91 35.94 -11.54
CA TYR A 558 19.37 35.97 -11.53
C TYR A 558 19.91 34.95 -12.51
N SER A 559 21.05 35.21 -13.13
CA SER A 559 21.61 34.33 -14.15
C SER A 559 23.13 34.21 -14.03
N THR A 560 23.67 33.06 -14.42
CA THR A 560 25.11 32.75 -14.39
C THR A 560 25.49 31.80 -15.52
N GLY A 561 26.79 31.71 -15.83
CA GLY A 561 27.33 30.84 -16.87
C GLY A 561 27.53 31.55 -18.21
N ALA A 562 27.55 30.75 -19.29
CA ALA A 562 27.81 31.22 -20.65
C ALA A 562 26.73 32.16 -21.20
N ASP A 563 27.13 33.16 -21.99
CA ASP A 563 26.21 34.18 -22.53
C ASP A 563 26.46 34.52 -24.01
N TYR A 564 26.80 33.54 -24.84
CA TYR A 564 27.18 33.79 -26.24
C TYR A 564 26.06 34.41 -27.11
N SER A 565 24.81 34.40 -26.65
CA SER A 565 23.65 34.90 -27.40
C SER A 565 22.67 35.70 -26.54
N GLY A 566 23.05 36.13 -25.34
CA GLY A 566 22.18 36.92 -24.46
C GLY A 566 21.19 36.09 -23.64
N ALA A 567 21.47 34.80 -23.43
CA ALA A 567 20.62 33.87 -22.69
C ALA A 567 20.46 34.27 -21.21
N LEU A 568 21.45 35.00 -20.66
CA LEU A 568 21.39 35.48 -19.29
C LEU A 568 20.42 36.66 -19.10
N GLY A 569 20.02 37.36 -20.17
CA GLY A 569 19.12 38.50 -20.06
C GLY A 569 19.72 39.74 -19.37
N LEU A 570 21.05 39.81 -19.27
CA LEU A 570 21.80 40.87 -18.58
C LEU A 570 22.07 42.13 -19.42
N GLY A 571 21.65 42.14 -20.68
CA GLY A 571 21.98 43.19 -21.65
C GLY A 571 23.41 43.09 -22.19
N SER A 572 24.07 41.95 -21.97
CA SER A 572 25.43 41.64 -22.41
C SER A 572 25.46 40.34 -23.22
N THR A 573 26.64 39.95 -23.68
CA THR A 573 26.95 38.62 -24.21
C THR A 573 28.23 38.06 -23.56
N THR A 574 28.48 38.45 -22.32
CA THR A 574 29.67 38.07 -21.55
C THR A 574 29.23 37.12 -20.46
N PHE A 575 29.91 35.97 -20.36
CA PHE A 575 29.63 35.02 -19.29
C PHE A 575 29.91 35.65 -17.92
N VAL A 576 29.21 35.19 -16.90
CA VAL A 576 29.45 35.56 -15.51
C VAL A 576 29.55 34.29 -14.67
N ASN A 577 30.35 34.29 -13.61
CA ASN A 577 30.57 33.11 -12.77
C ASN A 577 29.88 33.19 -11.40
N SER A 578 29.06 34.23 -11.19
CA SER A 578 28.20 34.40 -10.03
C SER A 578 26.81 34.77 -10.51
N PHE A 579 25.78 34.31 -9.80
CA PHE A 579 24.39 34.68 -10.08
C PHE A 579 24.23 36.21 -10.02
N THR A 580 24.01 36.80 -11.20
CA THR A 580 23.92 38.25 -11.40
C THR A 580 22.47 38.62 -11.67
N ALA A 581 21.98 39.64 -10.98
CA ALA A 581 20.60 40.10 -11.09
C ALA A 581 20.32 40.67 -12.48
N THR A 582 19.21 40.24 -13.09
CA THR A 582 18.68 40.85 -14.31
C THR A 582 17.75 42.02 -13.98
N ASN A 583 17.37 42.82 -14.97
CA ASN A 583 16.37 43.88 -14.78
C ASN A 583 14.92 43.37 -14.69
N LEU A 584 14.68 42.05 -14.79
CA LEU A 584 13.34 41.48 -14.79
C LEU A 584 12.90 41.08 -13.36
N THR A 585 11.93 41.83 -12.83
CA THR A 585 11.28 41.58 -11.53
C THR A 585 9.80 41.27 -11.68
N GLY A 586 9.19 40.72 -10.63
CA GLY A 586 7.79 40.27 -10.64
C GLY A 586 7.58 38.95 -11.38
N VAL A 587 8.62 38.11 -11.43
CA VAL A 587 8.61 36.82 -12.11
C VAL A 587 8.08 35.74 -11.16
N SER A 588 7.26 34.84 -11.68
CA SER A 588 6.72 33.68 -10.96
C SER A 588 7.43 32.37 -11.30
N ASN A 589 7.94 32.23 -12.53
CA ASN A 589 8.56 31.00 -13.03
C ASN A 589 9.66 31.32 -14.04
N ILE A 590 10.65 30.44 -14.15
CA ILE A 590 11.75 30.53 -15.12
C ILE A 590 11.93 29.20 -15.85
N GLU A 591 12.35 29.27 -17.12
CA GLU A 591 12.64 28.11 -17.96
C GLU A 591 13.89 28.39 -18.79
N ALA A 592 14.68 27.36 -19.06
CA ALA A 592 15.91 27.49 -19.84
C ALA A 592 16.02 26.37 -20.88
N MET A 593 16.45 26.72 -22.08
CA MET A 593 16.82 25.79 -23.14
C MET A 593 18.30 25.98 -23.51
N SER A 594 18.81 25.30 -24.54
CA SER A 594 20.24 25.24 -24.87
C SER A 594 20.95 26.61 -24.89
N GLY A 595 20.33 27.63 -25.48
CA GLY A 595 20.89 28.98 -25.59
C GLY A 595 19.90 30.12 -25.38
N SER A 596 18.76 29.85 -24.75
CA SER A 596 17.69 30.83 -24.53
C SER A 596 16.96 30.57 -23.23
N SER A 597 16.20 31.56 -22.79
CA SER A 597 15.46 31.50 -21.54
C SER A 597 14.08 32.12 -21.66
N TYR A 598 13.15 31.57 -20.89
CA TYR A 598 11.87 32.18 -20.62
C TYR A 598 11.72 32.55 -19.15
N ALA A 599 10.90 33.57 -18.90
CA ALA A 599 10.44 33.94 -17.58
C ALA A 599 8.97 34.30 -17.65
N VAL A 600 8.18 33.86 -16.67
CA VAL A 600 6.76 34.17 -16.59
C VAL A 600 6.56 35.33 -15.64
N LYS A 601 6.03 36.44 -16.16
CA LYS A 601 5.72 37.64 -15.39
C LYS A 601 4.27 38.04 -15.62
N ASN A 602 3.48 38.13 -14.55
CA ASN A 602 2.04 38.43 -14.61
C ASN A 602 1.28 37.53 -15.61
N GLY A 603 1.62 36.24 -15.66
CA GLY A 603 1.02 35.27 -16.59
C GLY A 603 1.42 35.46 -18.07
N GLN A 604 2.41 36.31 -18.36
CA GLN A 604 2.96 36.52 -19.71
C GLN A 604 4.36 35.93 -19.83
N ILE A 605 4.69 35.40 -21.02
CA ILE A 605 6.02 34.89 -21.33
C ILE A 605 6.94 36.05 -21.74
N TYR A 606 8.11 36.12 -21.12
CA TYR A 606 9.24 36.97 -21.51
C TYR A 606 10.38 36.06 -21.96
N ALA A 607 11.06 36.40 -23.06
CA ALA A 607 12.09 35.58 -23.65
C ALA A 607 13.39 36.36 -23.90
N THR A 608 14.54 35.69 -23.76
CA THR A 608 15.89 36.23 -24.07
C THR A 608 16.80 35.12 -24.60
N GLY A 609 17.87 35.49 -25.31
CA GLY A 609 18.88 34.57 -25.81
C GLY A 609 18.88 34.39 -27.33
N LYS A 610 19.37 33.22 -27.75
CA LYS A 610 19.46 32.78 -29.15
C LYS A 610 18.08 32.80 -29.79
N ASN A 611 17.98 33.25 -31.05
CA ASN A 611 16.69 33.29 -31.75
C ASN A 611 16.78 32.94 -33.24
N HIS A 612 17.88 32.31 -33.69
CA HIS A 612 18.10 32.04 -35.11
C HIS A 612 17.04 31.11 -35.72
N ASN A 613 16.38 30.30 -34.90
CA ASN A 613 15.30 29.39 -35.28
C ASN A 613 13.92 29.91 -34.83
N GLY A 614 13.86 31.16 -34.34
CA GLY A 614 12.63 31.74 -33.80
C GLY A 614 12.23 31.20 -32.41
N GLN A 615 13.14 30.54 -31.69
CA GLN A 615 12.85 29.92 -30.39
C GLN A 615 12.44 30.91 -29.30
N LEU A 616 12.55 32.23 -29.50
CA LEU A 616 11.96 33.21 -28.57
C LEU A 616 10.47 33.47 -28.81
N GLY A 617 9.91 33.01 -29.93
CA GLY A 617 8.50 33.21 -30.30
C GLY A 617 8.08 34.65 -30.54
N LEU A 618 9.03 35.50 -30.98
CA LEU A 618 8.83 36.94 -31.21
C LEU A 618 8.34 37.28 -32.62
N GLY A 619 8.11 36.29 -33.49
CA GLY A 619 7.74 36.48 -34.90
C GLY A 619 8.90 36.84 -35.83
N HIS A 620 10.14 36.83 -35.33
CA HIS A 620 11.36 37.11 -36.09
C HIS A 620 12.53 36.30 -35.52
N THR A 621 13.69 36.31 -36.19
CA THR A 621 14.87 35.51 -35.80
C THR A 621 15.99 36.29 -35.10
N THR A 622 15.76 37.54 -34.73
CA THR A 622 16.75 38.37 -34.02
C THR A 622 16.88 37.96 -32.56
N ALA A 623 18.10 37.64 -32.12
CA ALA A 623 18.44 37.34 -30.73
C ALA A 623 18.16 38.54 -29.80
N LYS A 624 17.97 38.27 -28.50
CA LYS A 624 17.74 39.30 -27.49
C LYS A 624 18.71 39.11 -26.33
N THR A 625 19.30 40.21 -25.86
CA THR A 625 20.18 40.20 -24.68
C THR A 625 19.45 40.59 -23.40
N THR A 626 18.17 40.94 -23.49
CA THR A 626 17.30 41.26 -22.36
C THR A 626 15.95 40.59 -22.54
N PHE A 627 15.32 40.23 -21.43
CA PHE A 627 13.99 39.65 -21.41
C PHE A 627 12.97 40.56 -22.11
N THR A 628 12.41 40.05 -23.22
CA THR A 628 11.45 40.76 -24.07
C THR A 628 10.11 40.04 -23.99
N ALA A 629 9.01 40.79 -23.76
CA ALA A 629 7.67 40.22 -23.74
C ALA A 629 7.30 39.61 -25.11
N THR A 630 6.80 38.38 -25.11
CA THR A 630 6.34 37.71 -26.34
C THR A 630 4.89 38.07 -26.69
N GLY A 631 4.16 38.64 -25.75
CA GLY A 631 2.72 38.92 -25.86
C GLY A 631 1.82 37.70 -25.63
N VAL A 632 2.39 36.55 -25.26
CA VAL A 632 1.64 35.30 -25.02
C VAL A 632 1.28 35.14 -23.54
N SER A 633 0.02 34.78 -23.28
CA SER A 633 -0.53 34.56 -21.94
C SER A 633 -1.68 33.54 -21.93
N GLY A 634 -2.13 33.19 -20.73
CA GLY A 634 -3.29 32.31 -20.50
C GLY A 634 -3.00 30.84 -20.80
N PHE A 635 -1.76 30.41 -20.58
CA PHE A 635 -1.34 29.01 -20.66
C PHE A 635 -1.31 28.38 -19.27
N THR A 636 -1.35 27.05 -19.23
CA THR A 636 -1.31 26.26 -17.99
C THR A 636 0.03 25.56 -17.79
N HIS A 637 0.81 25.40 -18.85
CA HIS A 637 2.13 24.79 -18.81
C HIS A 637 3.05 25.45 -19.84
N LEU A 638 4.33 25.59 -19.49
CA LEU A 638 5.40 26.10 -20.34
C LEU A 638 6.62 25.23 -20.09
N GLU A 639 7.29 24.83 -21.16
CA GLU A 639 8.53 24.05 -21.11
C GLU A 639 9.44 24.52 -22.26
N ALA A 640 10.75 24.42 -22.05
CA ALA A 640 11.74 24.86 -23.01
C ALA A 640 12.88 23.84 -23.10
N LYS A 641 13.15 23.31 -24.29
CA LYS A 641 14.20 22.29 -24.47
C LYS A 641 14.83 22.32 -25.85
N GLY A 642 16.10 21.93 -25.92
CA GLY A 642 16.92 22.09 -27.13
C GLY A 642 16.89 23.52 -27.66
N ASP A 643 16.32 23.70 -28.85
CA ASP A 643 16.09 24.99 -29.50
C ASP A 643 14.58 25.24 -29.76
N SER A 644 13.70 24.77 -28.86
CA SER A 644 12.25 24.89 -28.99
C SER A 644 11.55 25.25 -27.67
N GLY A 645 10.40 25.92 -27.80
CA GLY A 645 9.49 26.22 -26.70
C GLY A 645 8.16 25.51 -26.87
N PHE A 646 7.58 25.06 -25.77
CA PHE A 646 6.35 24.28 -25.72
C PHE A 646 5.40 24.87 -24.68
N MET A 647 4.12 24.97 -25.01
CA MET A 647 3.13 25.58 -24.14
C MET A 647 1.81 24.85 -24.29
N ILE A 648 1.17 24.53 -23.16
CA ILE A 648 -0.21 23.99 -23.16
C ILE A 648 -1.18 25.11 -22.82
N LYS A 649 -2.18 25.29 -23.67
CA LYS A 649 -3.25 26.27 -23.50
C LYS A 649 -4.58 25.64 -23.87
N ASN A 650 -5.51 25.58 -22.91
CA ASN A 650 -6.83 24.94 -23.06
C ASN A 650 -6.75 23.46 -23.51
N GLY A 651 -5.72 22.72 -23.07
CA GLY A 651 -5.46 21.35 -23.49
C GLY A 651 -4.77 21.22 -24.85
N ASP A 652 -4.51 22.32 -25.55
CA ASP A 652 -3.83 22.31 -26.85
C ASP A 652 -2.35 22.64 -26.72
N LEU A 653 -1.52 21.92 -27.47
CA LEU A 653 -0.07 22.11 -27.52
C LEU A 653 0.31 23.13 -28.60
N TYR A 654 0.94 24.22 -28.16
CA TYR A 654 1.56 25.24 -28.99
C TYR A 654 3.08 25.10 -28.91
N VAL A 655 3.74 25.24 -30.06
CA VAL A 655 5.19 25.09 -30.17
C VAL A 655 5.82 26.23 -30.96
N VAL A 656 7.10 26.45 -30.73
CA VAL A 656 7.92 27.47 -31.39
C VAL A 656 9.39 27.04 -31.43
N GLY A 657 10.18 27.59 -32.35
CA GLY A 657 11.60 27.27 -32.48
C GLY A 657 11.91 26.31 -33.62
N SER A 658 12.91 25.46 -33.40
CA SER A 658 13.52 24.67 -34.46
C SER A 658 12.72 23.42 -34.86
N SER A 659 12.63 23.17 -36.16
CA SER A 659 11.99 21.97 -36.72
C SER A 659 12.88 21.22 -37.72
N TRP A 660 14.21 21.31 -37.59
CA TRP A 660 15.15 20.74 -38.57
C TRP A 660 15.00 19.23 -38.83
N ALA A 661 14.43 18.47 -37.89
CA ALA A 661 14.09 17.04 -38.00
C ALA A 661 12.57 16.78 -37.85
N GLY A 662 11.73 17.81 -38.04
CA GLY A 662 10.29 17.72 -37.88
C GLY A 662 9.82 17.53 -36.42
N GLN A 663 10.64 17.93 -35.45
CA GLN A 663 10.35 17.80 -34.01
C GLN A 663 9.18 18.64 -33.51
N LEU A 664 8.67 19.57 -34.33
CA LEU A 664 7.47 20.36 -34.02
C LEU A 664 6.16 19.69 -34.49
N GLY A 665 6.23 18.58 -35.24
CA GLY A 665 5.05 17.74 -35.55
C GLY A 665 4.12 18.23 -36.66
N PHE A 666 4.57 19.15 -37.53
CA PHE A 666 3.75 19.71 -38.62
C PHE A 666 3.79 18.93 -39.95
N GLY A 667 4.56 17.84 -40.01
CA GLY A 667 4.80 17.09 -41.24
C GLY A 667 5.86 17.70 -42.15
N ASP A 668 6.53 18.77 -41.71
CA ASP A 668 7.59 19.47 -42.42
C ASP A 668 8.76 19.85 -41.49
N MET A 669 9.85 20.37 -42.08
CA MET A 669 11.06 20.77 -41.34
C MET A 669 11.19 22.28 -41.14
N SER A 670 10.08 23.02 -41.19
CA SER A 670 10.09 24.48 -41.14
C SER A 670 10.01 24.96 -39.70
N ASP A 671 11.01 25.73 -39.29
CA ASP A 671 11.03 26.44 -38.01
C ASP A 671 9.76 27.29 -37.83
N LYS A 672 9.35 27.47 -36.56
CA LYS A 672 8.18 28.28 -36.20
C LYS A 672 8.65 29.48 -35.40
N HIS A 673 8.49 30.68 -35.94
CA HIS A 673 8.93 31.91 -35.28
C HIS A 673 7.88 32.53 -34.36
N SER A 674 6.66 31.99 -34.36
CA SER A 674 5.55 32.37 -33.49
C SER A 674 4.89 31.11 -32.94
N TRP A 675 4.36 31.21 -31.72
CA TRP A 675 3.65 30.12 -31.05
C TRP A 675 2.51 29.59 -31.93
N THR A 676 2.64 28.34 -32.37
CA THR A 676 1.73 27.72 -33.33
C THR A 676 1.22 26.40 -32.76
N MET A 677 -0.10 26.20 -32.79
CA MET A 677 -0.74 24.96 -32.35
C MET A 677 -0.32 23.78 -33.24
N THR A 678 0.11 22.67 -32.65
CA THR A 678 0.52 21.45 -33.37
C THR A 678 -0.37 20.23 -33.04
N HIS A 679 -0.95 20.17 -31.84
CA HIS A 679 -1.80 19.05 -31.42
C HIS A 679 -2.84 19.49 -30.39
N SER A 680 -4.01 18.85 -30.38
CA SER A 680 -5.09 19.11 -29.40
C SER A 680 -5.18 18.02 -28.32
N ASN A 681 -5.82 18.34 -27.19
CA ASN A 681 -6.09 17.39 -26.09
C ASN A 681 -4.84 16.64 -25.58
N VAL A 682 -3.80 17.37 -25.21
CA VAL A 682 -2.55 16.84 -24.66
C VAL A 682 -2.63 16.80 -23.13
N ASP A 683 -2.48 15.60 -22.57
CA ASP A 683 -2.49 15.36 -21.12
C ASP A 683 -1.07 15.31 -20.55
N VAL A 684 -0.12 14.69 -21.28
CA VAL A 684 1.30 14.63 -20.91
C VAL A 684 2.13 15.14 -22.07
N LEU A 685 3.07 16.04 -21.76
CA LEU A 685 4.12 16.47 -22.66
C LEU A 685 5.45 15.88 -22.17
N GLY A 686 6.27 15.40 -23.10
CA GLY A 686 7.65 15.03 -22.80
C GLY A 686 8.58 15.59 -23.86
N THR A 687 9.45 16.52 -23.47
CA THR A 687 10.34 17.18 -24.42
C THR A 687 11.74 16.61 -24.37
N GLY A 688 12.40 16.58 -25.53
CA GLY A 688 13.83 16.34 -25.71
C GLY A 688 14.43 17.42 -26.61
N ASP A 689 15.72 17.32 -26.92
CA ASP A 689 16.40 18.41 -27.65
C ASP A 689 15.95 18.56 -29.10
N SER A 690 15.67 17.44 -29.78
CA SER A 690 15.24 17.41 -31.19
C SER A 690 14.19 16.34 -31.47
N PHE A 691 13.48 15.91 -30.43
CA PHE A 691 12.39 14.96 -30.51
C PHE A 691 11.46 15.16 -29.31
N ASN A 692 10.19 14.84 -29.47
CA ASN A 692 9.18 15.12 -28.46
C ASN A 692 8.13 14.02 -28.40
N TYR A 693 7.46 13.95 -27.26
CA TYR A 693 6.38 13.03 -26.95
C TYR A 693 5.14 13.77 -26.47
N ILE A 694 3.99 13.18 -26.79
CA ILE A 694 2.73 13.54 -26.15
C ILE A 694 1.96 12.29 -25.76
N ILE A 695 1.15 12.40 -24.73
CA ILE A 695 0.05 11.49 -24.47
C ILE A 695 -1.21 12.33 -24.62
N ASP A 696 -2.06 11.95 -25.58
CA ASP A 696 -3.33 12.61 -25.77
C ASP A 696 -4.40 12.07 -24.80
N SER A 697 -5.53 12.75 -24.71
CA SER A 697 -6.67 12.37 -23.85
C SER A 697 -7.31 11.03 -24.21
N SER A 698 -6.89 10.38 -25.29
CA SER A 698 -7.27 8.99 -25.61
C SER A 698 -6.29 7.96 -25.02
N GLY A 699 -5.27 8.42 -24.30
CA GLY A 699 -4.21 7.62 -23.71
C GLY A 699 -3.21 7.09 -24.74
N TYR A 700 -3.10 7.70 -25.91
CA TYR A 700 -2.11 7.27 -26.91
C TYR A 700 -0.81 8.06 -26.79
N LEU A 701 0.27 7.32 -26.58
CA LEU A 701 1.62 7.85 -26.66
C LEU A 701 2.00 8.08 -28.13
N LYS A 702 2.41 9.30 -28.46
CA LYS A 702 2.89 9.68 -29.80
C LYS A 702 4.26 10.34 -29.68
N SER A 703 5.07 10.19 -30.72
CA SER A 703 6.38 10.84 -30.83
C SER A 703 6.61 11.47 -32.20
N THR A 704 7.46 12.49 -32.24
CA THR A 704 7.87 13.21 -33.46
C THR A 704 9.31 13.74 -33.30
N GLY A 705 10.02 13.90 -34.40
CA GLY A 705 11.35 14.49 -34.47
C GLY A 705 12.44 13.52 -34.93
N TYR A 706 13.65 13.84 -34.49
CA TYR A 706 14.89 13.11 -34.75
C TYR A 706 14.87 11.70 -34.13
N ASN A 707 15.42 10.69 -34.81
CA ASN A 707 15.31 9.30 -34.35
C ASN A 707 16.55 8.42 -34.60
N ASN A 708 17.73 9.01 -34.81
CA ASN A 708 18.86 8.23 -35.34
C ASN A 708 19.44 7.23 -34.32
N ARG A 709 19.02 7.32 -33.06
CA ARG A 709 19.35 6.40 -31.96
C ARG A 709 18.12 5.64 -31.44
N GLY A 710 16.97 5.74 -32.12
CA GLY A 710 15.69 5.15 -31.74
C GLY A 710 14.97 5.84 -30.58
N GLN A 711 15.35 7.08 -30.27
CA GLN A 711 14.79 7.89 -29.20
C GLN A 711 13.33 8.29 -29.40
N LEU A 712 12.68 7.93 -30.51
CA LEU A 712 11.23 8.03 -30.66
C LEU A 712 10.50 6.78 -30.12
N GLY A 713 11.22 5.70 -29.81
CA GLY A 713 10.68 4.48 -29.24
C GLY A 713 9.76 3.67 -30.14
N GLN A 714 9.92 3.78 -31.46
CA GLN A 714 9.06 3.12 -32.46
C GLN A 714 9.64 1.81 -33.04
N GLY A 715 10.74 1.31 -32.48
CA GLY A 715 11.40 0.09 -32.94
C GLY A 715 12.28 0.25 -34.18
N ASP A 716 12.49 1.48 -34.63
CA ASP A 716 13.34 1.84 -35.77
C ASP A 716 14.12 3.15 -35.51
N THR A 717 14.94 3.55 -36.47
CA THR A 717 15.75 4.78 -36.42
C THR A 717 15.29 5.86 -37.42
N THR A 718 14.07 5.77 -37.92
CA THR A 718 13.52 6.70 -38.92
C THR A 718 12.89 7.91 -38.24
N GLU A 719 13.23 9.11 -38.69
CA GLU A 719 12.64 10.36 -38.19
C GLU A 719 11.13 10.41 -38.45
N ARG A 720 10.39 11.17 -37.65
CA ARG A 720 8.94 11.36 -37.82
C ARG A 720 8.65 12.84 -37.81
N HIS A 721 8.12 13.37 -38.91
CA HIS A 721 7.80 14.81 -38.97
C HIS A 721 6.37 15.11 -38.49
N ASN A 722 5.53 14.10 -38.31
CA ASN A 722 4.20 14.18 -37.73
C ASN A 722 4.17 13.43 -36.41
N TRP A 723 3.28 13.85 -35.49
CA TRP A 723 2.93 13.10 -34.29
C TRP A 723 2.46 11.68 -34.66
N THR A 724 3.31 10.70 -34.39
CA THR A 724 3.09 9.31 -34.79
C THR A 724 2.86 8.46 -33.56
N LYS A 725 1.77 7.67 -33.56
CA LYS A 725 1.44 6.77 -32.44
C LYS A 725 2.52 5.70 -32.27
N ILE A 726 2.98 5.53 -31.04
CA ILE A 726 3.81 4.40 -30.60
C ILE A 726 2.90 3.21 -30.29
N GLN A 727 3.37 1.99 -30.57
CA GLN A 727 2.64 0.77 -30.25
C GLN A 727 2.32 0.69 -28.75
N ASP A 728 1.10 0.26 -28.42
CA ASP A 728 0.67 0.10 -27.03
C ASP A 728 1.54 -0.95 -26.33
N MET A 729 2.02 -0.62 -25.13
CA MET A 729 2.83 -1.48 -24.28
C MET A 729 1.97 -2.06 -23.17
N TYR A 730 2.28 -3.28 -22.73
CA TYR A 730 1.58 -3.96 -21.65
C TYR A 730 2.57 -4.41 -20.59
N TYR A 731 2.12 -4.45 -19.34
CA TYR A 731 2.92 -5.07 -18.28
C TYR A 731 3.10 -6.57 -18.60
N PRO A 732 4.31 -7.11 -18.40
CA PRO A 732 4.59 -8.52 -18.62
C PRO A 732 3.88 -9.42 -17.62
#